data_AF-A0AAP0RF91-F1
#
_entry.id   AF-A0AAP0RF91-F1
#
_cell.length_a   1.000
_cell.length_b   1.000
_cell.length_c   1.000
_cell.angle_alpha   90.00
_cell.angle_beta   90.00
_cell.angle_gamma   90.00
#
_symmetry.space_group_name_H-M   'P 1'
#
loop_
_entity.id
_entity.type
_entity.pdbx_description
1 polymer ?
#
loop_
_entity_poly.entity_id
_entity_poly.type
_entity_poly.pdbx_seq_one_letter_code
_entity_poly.pdbx_strand_id
1 'polypeptide(L)'
;MMPPELQPRLFRPYISSSVSAPTFSSFNGDYSPERNPNPNPGLRSVSGSSSGSSSRSLKNSRFAPSSFLHNLRIAIALVPCAAFLLDLGGTPVVATLTLGLMISYILDSLNFKSGSFFGVWFSLICAQIAFFFSSSLILTFNSIPLGLLAAFLCAKTNFLIGVWASLQFKWIQIENPSIVLALERLLFACVPLAASALFTWATISAIGMTNASYYLMVFNCIFYWLFSIPRVSSFKSKQEVGYHGGEVPDDTLILGPLESCFHTLNLLFFPLLFHIASHYSVMFSSAASVSDLFLLFFIPFLFQLYASTRGALWWVTKDPHQLQSIRVMNGAIALVVVVICLEIRVVFRSFGRYIQVPPPLNYLLVTTTMLGGASAAGAYAVGMISDAFSSVAFTALAVIVSAAGAIVVGFPLLFLPLPSVSGFYLARFFTKKSLPSYFAFVVLGSLMVTWFVTHNFWDLNIWLAGMSLKSFCKLIVANVVLAMAIPGLALLPSKIHFLTEVGLISHALLLCYIENRFFNYSSIYYYGLEDDVMYPSYVVITTTFVGLALVRRLFMDHRIGPKAVWILTCLYSSKLAMLFITSKSVVWVSAVLLLAVSPPLLLYKEKSRTASKMKPWQGYAHASVVALSVWFCRETIFEALQWWNGRPPSDGLLLGFCIVLTGLACVPIVALHFSHVLSAKRCLVLVVATGLLFILMQPPIPLSWTYRSDLIKAARQSSDDISIYGFVASKPTWPSWLLIAAILLTLAAVTSIIPIKYMVELRAFYSIALGISLGIYISAEYFLQAAILHALIVVTMVCASVFVVFTHFPSASSTKLLPWVFALLVALFPVTYLLEGQVRIKSIIGDGGGADILEEGKQAHYITGC
;
A
#
# COMPACT_ATOMS: atom_id res chain seq x y z
N MET A 1 -10.49 -26.25 -6.34
CA MET A 1 -11.89 -25.77 -6.30
C MET A 1 -11.86 -24.26 -6.09
N MET A 2 -12.30 -23.48 -7.08
CA MET A 2 -12.36 -22.02 -6.98
C MET A 2 -13.56 -21.59 -6.11
N PRO A 3 -13.50 -20.43 -5.41
CA PRO A 3 -14.70 -19.81 -4.90
C PRO A 3 -15.63 -19.41 -6.07
N PRO A 4 -16.95 -19.61 -5.96
CA PRO A 4 -17.92 -19.35 -7.04
C PRO A 4 -17.97 -17.88 -7.51
N GLU A 5 -17.30 -16.97 -6.81
CA GLU A 5 -17.29 -15.52 -7.08
C GLU A 5 -16.25 -15.07 -8.13
N LEU A 6 -15.36 -15.97 -8.57
CA LEU A 6 -14.28 -15.68 -9.51
C LEU A 6 -14.36 -16.45 -10.83
N GLN A 7 -15.41 -17.25 -11.03
CA GLN A 7 -15.65 -17.83 -12.34
C GLN A 7 -16.17 -16.73 -13.29
N PRO A 8 -15.51 -16.45 -14.43
CA PRO A 8 -16.20 -15.78 -15.51
C PRO A 8 -17.41 -16.65 -15.85
N ARG A 9 -18.60 -16.04 -16.01
CA ARG A 9 -19.73 -16.72 -16.67
C ARG A 9 -19.20 -17.17 -18.02
N LEU A 10 -18.88 -18.45 -18.16
CA LEU A 10 -18.53 -19.05 -19.43
C LEU A 10 -19.78 -18.90 -20.29
N PHE A 11 -19.70 -17.99 -21.26
CA PHE A 11 -20.69 -17.84 -22.31
C PHE A 11 -20.76 -19.18 -23.04
N ARG A 12 -21.88 -19.90 -22.89
CA ARG A 12 -22.19 -21.05 -23.72
C ARG A 12 -22.67 -20.48 -25.07
N PRO A 13 -21.99 -20.75 -26.20
CA PRO A 13 -22.53 -20.35 -27.49
C PRO A 13 -23.87 -21.08 -27.71
N TYR A 14 -24.88 -20.32 -28.13
CA TYR A 14 -26.19 -20.83 -28.52
C TYR A 14 -26.03 -21.79 -29.69
N ILE A 15 -26.35 -23.07 -29.49
CA ILE A 15 -26.59 -24.01 -30.58
C ILE A 15 -28.11 -24.02 -30.78
N SER A 16 -28.55 -23.52 -31.93
CA SER A 16 -29.91 -23.68 -32.42
C SER A 16 -30.19 -25.15 -32.71
N SER A 17 -31.21 -25.70 -32.07
CA SER A 17 -31.70 -27.06 -32.33
C SER A 17 -32.66 -27.05 -33.52
N SER A 18 -32.20 -27.48 -34.69
CA SER A 18 -33.10 -27.96 -35.74
C SER A 18 -32.42 -29.00 -36.66
N VAL A 19 -32.89 -30.24 -36.47
CA VAL A 19 -33.14 -31.31 -37.47
C VAL A 19 -32.05 -32.35 -37.78
N SER A 20 -32.47 -33.61 -37.52
CA SER A 20 -32.17 -34.91 -38.18
C SER A 20 -30.96 -35.77 -37.73
N ALA A 21 -31.25 -36.81 -36.93
CA ALA A 21 -30.85 -38.21 -37.17
C ALA A 21 -31.54 -39.17 -36.15
N PRO A 22 -31.79 -40.45 -36.49
CA PRO A 22 -32.78 -41.31 -35.83
C PRO A 22 -32.27 -42.14 -34.64
N THR A 23 -33.26 -42.70 -33.94
CA THR A 23 -33.30 -43.61 -32.79
C THR A 23 -32.35 -44.82 -32.79
N PHE A 24 -31.89 -45.20 -31.58
CA PHE A 24 -31.86 -46.60 -31.11
C PHE A 24 -32.15 -46.69 -29.59
N SER A 25 -32.79 -47.81 -29.24
CA SER A 25 -33.56 -48.16 -28.04
C SER A 25 -32.79 -48.89 -26.94
N SER A 26 -33.23 -48.74 -25.67
CA SER A 26 -33.41 -49.88 -24.73
C SER A 26 -34.15 -49.49 -23.43
N PHE A 27 -35.37 -50.05 -23.27
CA PHE A 27 -36.09 -50.57 -22.07
C PHE A 27 -35.59 -50.17 -20.65
N ASN A 28 -36.43 -49.84 -19.65
CA ASN A 28 -37.63 -50.56 -19.15
C ASN A 28 -38.53 -49.70 -18.22
N GLY A 29 -39.85 -49.97 -18.24
CA GLY A 29 -40.95 -49.81 -17.25
C GLY A 29 -41.00 -48.64 -16.24
N ASP A 30 -42.12 -48.04 -15.88
CA ASP A 30 -43.54 -48.37 -16.03
C ASP A 30 -44.40 -47.11 -15.76
N TYR A 31 -45.51 -47.02 -16.50
CA TYR A 31 -46.81 -46.40 -16.22
C TYR A 31 -46.96 -45.02 -15.54
N SER A 32 -47.52 -44.08 -16.32
CA SER A 32 -48.22 -42.84 -15.95
C SER A 32 -49.68 -43.11 -15.47
N PRO A 33 -50.63 -42.14 -15.31
CA PRO A 33 -50.54 -40.67 -15.30
C PRO A 33 -51.45 -39.96 -14.23
N GLU A 34 -51.37 -38.61 -14.21
CA GLU A 34 -52.47 -37.65 -13.95
C GLU A 34 -53.15 -37.51 -12.57
N ARG A 35 -53.03 -36.31 -11.96
CA ARG A 35 -54.12 -35.30 -11.91
C ARG A 35 -53.66 -33.96 -11.28
N ASN A 36 -53.75 -32.89 -12.07
CA ASN A 36 -53.91 -31.50 -11.63
C ASN A 36 -55.43 -31.20 -11.46
N PRO A 37 -55.92 -30.01 -11.03
CA PRO A 37 -55.36 -28.98 -10.12
C PRO A 37 -56.41 -28.36 -9.12
N ASN A 38 -55.96 -27.72 -8.02
CA ASN A 38 -56.59 -26.60 -7.25
C ASN A 38 -58.05 -26.71 -6.68
N PRO A 39 -58.56 -25.77 -5.84
CA PRO A 39 -57.98 -24.95 -4.75
C PRO A 39 -58.82 -24.98 -3.42
N ASN A 40 -58.23 -24.47 -2.32
CA ASN A 40 -58.76 -23.90 -1.04
C ASN A 40 -60.29 -23.67 -0.80
N PRO A 41 -60.75 -23.27 0.42
CA PRO A 41 -60.39 -23.64 1.82
C PRO A 41 -61.65 -23.80 2.74
N GLY A 42 -61.49 -24.26 4.00
CA GLY A 42 -62.40 -23.84 5.09
C GLY A 42 -62.92 -24.89 6.09
N LEU A 43 -62.86 -24.48 7.37
CA LEU A 43 -63.54 -24.97 8.58
C LEU A 43 -63.07 -26.28 9.26
N ARG A 44 -62.53 -26.15 10.48
CA ARG A 44 -63.29 -26.36 11.74
C ARG A 44 -62.50 -26.01 13.02
N SER A 45 -63.05 -25.03 13.71
CA SER A 45 -63.21 -24.78 15.16
C SER A 45 -62.75 -25.80 16.22
N VAL A 46 -62.05 -25.25 17.23
CA VAL A 46 -62.31 -25.27 18.69
C VAL A 46 -61.89 -26.50 19.53
N SER A 47 -60.91 -26.30 20.43
CA SER A 47 -61.10 -26.23 21.91
C SER A 47 -59.77 -26.32 22.67
N GLY A 48 -59.68 -25.65 23.83
CA GLY A 48 -58.71 -25.98 24.89
C GLY A 48 -57.74 -24.89 25.32
N SER A 49 -58.14 -24.10 26.31
CA SER A 49 -57.38 -23.08 27.04
C SER A 49 -56.31 -23.65 28.00
N SER A 50 -55.12 -23.03 28.04
CA SER A 50 -54.43 -22.66 29.30
C SER A 50 -53.09 -21.95 29.03
N SER A 51 -53.02 -20.69 29.49
CA SER A 51 -51.87 -19.91 29.96
C SER A 51 -50.44 -20.49 29.86
N GLY A 52 -49.54 -19.76 29.19
CA GLY A 52 -48.10 -19.95 29.37
C GLY A 52 -47.23 -19.16 28.39
N SER A 53 -46.76 -17.99 28.81
CA SER A 53 -45.60 -17.26 28.28
C SER A 53 -45.62 -16.76 26.82
N SER A 54 -45.47 -15.45 26.70
CA SER A 54 -45.18 -14.72 25.47
C SER A 54 -43.82 -15.11 24.86
N SER A 55 -43.77 -16.20 24.10
CA SER A 55 -42.67 -16.49 23.19
C SER A 55 -42.94 -15.83 21.83
N ARG A 56 -42.63 -14.53 21.71
CA ARG A 56 -42.60 -13.86 20.40
C ARG A 56 -41.41 -14.39 19.58
N SER A 57 -41.72 -15.29 18.66
CA SER A 57 -41.08 -15.46 17.34
C SER A 57 -39.55 -15.64 17.27
N LEU A 58 -39.09 -16.88 17.49
CA LEU A 58 -37.82 -17.41 16.96
C LEU A 58 -38.06 -18.20 15.65
N LYS A 59 -38.73 -17.58 14.66
CA LYS A 59 -38.88 -18.13 13.31
C LYS A 59 -38.60 -17.05 12.26
N ASN A 60 -37.32 -16.69 12.11
CA ASN A 60 -36.76 -16.05 10.91
C ASN A 60 -35.23 -16.09 11.00
N SER A 61 -34.61 -17.27 10.82
CA SER A 61 -33.16 -17.41 10.75
C SER A 61 -32.61 -16.93 9.39
N ARG A 62 -32.82 -15.64 9.06
CA ARG A 62 -32.24 -14.97 7.88
C ARG A 62 -30.90 -14.29 8.17
N PHE A 63 -30.38 -14.40 9.39
CA PHE A 63 -29.19 -13.69 9.86
C PHE A 63 -28.13 -14.69 10.35
N ALA A 64 -26.88 -14.48 9.94
CA ALA A 64 -25.73 -15.25 10.41
C ALA A 64 -24.64 -14.29 10.92
N PRO A 65 -24.32 -14.28 12.24
CA PRO A 65 -23.24 -13.46 12.75
C PRO A 65 -21.91 -13.99 12.19
N SER A 66 -21.25 -13.18 11.35
CA SER A 66 -19.99 -13.53 10.70
C SER A 66 -19.03 -12.34 10.71
N SER A 67 -17.73 -12.60 10.50
CA SER A 67 -16.77 -11.51 10.30
C SER A 67 -17.15 -10.70 9.06
N PHE A 68 -17.16 -9.37 9.15
CA PHE A 68 -17.52 -8.51 8.03
C PHE A 68 -16.62 -8.78 6.80
N LEU A 69 -17.20 -9.36 5.76
CA LEU A 69 -16.46 -9.85 4.58
C LEU A 69 -15.84 -8.70 3.77
N HIS A 70 -16.48 -7.54 3.78
CA HIS A 70 -16.09 -6.39 2.96
C HIS A 70 -15.15 -5.42 3.68
N ASN A 71 -14.59 -5.80 4.83
CA ASN A 71 -13.68 -4.97 5.65
C ASN A 71 -12.53 -4.36 4.84
N LEU A 72 -11.90 -5.16 3.97
CA LEU A 72 -10.78 -4.70 3.14
C LEU A 72 -11.20 -3.57 2.18
N ARG A 73 -12.40 -3.66 1.60
CA ARG A 73 -12.89 -2.67 0.61
C ARG A 73 -13.17 -1.33 1.29
N ILE A 74 -13.81 -1.38 2.45
CA ILE A 74 -14.10 -0.18 3.24
C ILE A 74 -12.80 0.43 3.75
N ALA A 75 -11.85 -0.38 4.21
CA ALA A 75 -10.54 0.10 4.64
C ALA A 75 -9.79 0.83 3.52
N ILE A 76 -9.77 0.29 2.30
CA ILE A 76 -9.13 0.93 1.13
C ILE A 76 -9.71 2.33 0.85
N ALA A 77 -11.00 2.55 1.13
CA ALA A 77 -11.65 3.84 0.93
C ALA A 77 -11.49 4.77 2.15
N LEU A 78 -11.81 4.31 3.36
CA LEU A 78 -11.91 5.16 4.54
C LEU A 78 -10.56 5.42 5.23
N VAL A 79 -9.58 4.52 5.17
CA VAL A 79 -8.29 4.72 5.85
C VAL A 79 -7.52 5.90 5.25
N PRO A 80 -7.39 6.05 3.91
CA PRO A 80 -6.75 7.24 3.34
C PRO A 80 -7.55 8.52 3.61
N CYS A 81 -8.88 8.46 3.62
CA CYS A 81 -9.71 9.59 4.05
C CYS A 81 -9.43 10.00 5.50
N ALA A 82 -9.33 9.03 6.42
CA ALA A 82 -8.99 9.29 7.81
C ALA A 82 -7.61 9.93 7.94
N ALA A 83 -6.60 9.43 7.22
CA ALA A 83 -5.26 10.00 7.20
C ALA A 83 -5.26 11.46 6.72
N PHE A 84 -6.00 11.76 5.65
CA PHE A 84 -6.14 13.13 5.15
C PHE A 84 -6.88 14.04 6.16
N LEU A 85 -7.89 13.55 6.85
CA LEU A 85 -8.58 14.31 7.91
C LEU A 85 -7.68 14.58 9.12
N LEU A 86 -6.81 13.63 9.49
CA LEU A 86 -5.81 13.83 10.54
C LEU A 86 -4.80 14.91 10.16
N ASP A 87 -4.36 14.91 8.90
CA ASP A 87 -3.44 15.92 8.37
C ASP A 87 -4.08 17.32 8.40
N LEU A 88 -5.32 17.44 7.92
CA LEU A 88 -6.10 18.70 7.97
C LEU A 88 -6.44 19.16 9.40
N GLY A 89 -6.60 18.23 10.34
CA GLY A 89 -6.94 18.51 11.74
C GLY A 89 -5.74 18.79 12.64
N GLY A 90 -4.54 18.41 12.21
CA GLY A 90 -3.29 18.63 12.92
C GLY A 90 -3.20 17.93 14.29
N THR A 91 -2.32 18.47 15.14
CA THR A 91 -2.02 17.92 16.47
C THR A 91 -3.22 17.77 17.42
N PRO A 92 -4.22 18.68 17.49
CA PRO A 92 -5.32 18.53 18.45
C PRO A 92 -6.23 17.35 18.10
N VAL A 93 -6.47 17.08 16.81
CA VAL A 93 -7.28 15.94 16.37
C VAL A 93 -6.54 14.62 16.61
N VAL A 94 -5.23 14.57 16.34
CA VAL A 94 -4.40 13.39 16.64
C VAL A 94 -4.35 13.11 18.15
N ALA A 95 -4.16 14.14 18.99
CA ALA A 95 -4.11 14.00 20.44
C ALA A 95 -5.45 13.50 21.01
N THR A 96 -6.57 14.05 20.56
CA THR A 96 -7.91 13.63 21.04
C THR A 96 -8.24 12.20 20.64
N LEU A 97 -7.90 11.77 19.41
CA LEU A 97 -8.11 10.39 18.96
C LEU A 97 -7.17 9.40 19.66
N THR A 98 -5.89 9.73 19.83
CA THR A 98 -4.94 8.83 20.52
C THR A 98 -5.36 8.59 21.97
N LEU A 99 -5.72 9.64 22.71
CA LEU A 99 -6.23 9.54 24.07
C LEU A 99 -7.55 8.76 24.11
N GLY A 100 -8.49 9.06 23.21
CA GLY A 100 -9.79 8.37 23.13
C GLY A 100 -9.65 6.87 22.81
N LEU A 101 -8.71 6.50 21.92
CA LEU A 101 -8.41 5.11 21.59
C LEU A 101 -7.71 4.39 22.76
N MET A 102 -6.82 5.06 23.50
CA MET A 102 -6.22 4.50 24.72
C MET A 102 -7.29 4.18 25.76
N ILE A 103 -8.23 5.10 26.00
CA ILE A 103 -9.35 4.86 26.92
C ILE A 103 -10.22 3.70 26.43
N SER A 104 -10.57 3.68 25.14
CA SER A 104 -11.39 2.63 24.53
C SER A 104 -10.73 1.25 24.60
N TYR A 105 -9.40 1.19 24.45
CA TYR A 105 -8.59 -0.02 24.60
C TYR A 105 -8.56 -0.52 26.05
N ILE A 106 -8.39 0.39 27.02
CA ILE A 106 -8.46 0.03 28.44
C ILE A 106 -9.84 -0.55 28.76
N LEU A 107 -10.93 0.10 28.32
CA LEU A 107 -12.30 -0.39 28.54
C LEU A 107 -12.56 -1.75 27.88
N ASP A 108 -12.02 -1.99 26.68
CA ASP A 108 -12.10 -3.29 26.01
C ASP A 108 -11.30 -4.37 26.76
N SER A 109 -10.10 -4.02 27.26
CA SER A 109 -9.27 -4.93 28.06
C SER A 109 -9.94 -5.33 29.39
N LEU A 110 -10.79 -4.45 29.94
CA LEU A 110 -11.63 -4.71 31.11
C LEU A 110 -12.92 -5.48 30.76
N ASN A 111 -13.10 -5.92 29.50
CA ASN A 111 -14.28 -6.58 28.95
C ASN A 111 -15.58 -5.74 28.98
N PHE A 112 -15.49 -4.42 29.14
CA PHE A 112 -16.66 -3.53 29.13
C PHE A 112 -17.00 -3.07 27.70
N LYS A 113 -17.63 -3.97 26.93
CA LYS A 113 -17.90 -3.81 25.49
C LYS A 113 -18.73 -2.58 25.13
N SER A 114 -19.76 -2.26 25.90
CA SER A 114 -20.60 -1.08 25.67
C SER A 114 -19.82 0.22 25.92
N GLY A 115 -19.01 0.28 26.97
CA GLY A 115 -18.14 1.43 27.24
C GLY A 115 -17.07 1.62 26.17
N SER A 116 -16.47 0.54 25.65
CA SER A 116 -15.55 0.64 24.52
C SER A 116 -16.24 1.20 23.26
N PHE A 117 -17.46 0.73 22.96
CA PHE A 117 -18.27 1.26 21.85
C PHE A 117 -18.57 2.76 21.98
N PHE A 118 -19.09 3.19 23.14
CA PHE A 118 -19.37 4.61 23.39
C PHE A 118 -18.09 5.44 23.46
N GLY A 119 -16.99 4.87 23.96
CA GLY A 119 -15.66 5.50 23.97
C GLY A 119 -15.19 5.85 22.56
N VAL A 120 -15.34 4.93 21.60
CA VAL A 120 -15.01 5.19 20.19
C VAL A 120 -15.89 6.32 19.63
N TRP A 121 -17.21 6.27 19.78
CA TRP A 121 -18.09 7.33 19.26
C TRP A 121 -17.85 8.69 19.90
N PHE A 122 -17.67 8.74 21.22
CA PHE A 122 -17.35 9.99 21.92
C PHE A 122 -16.00 10.55 21.47
N SER A 123 -15.00 9.69 21.26
CA SER A 123 -13.71 10.12 20.70
C SER A 123 -13.84 10.71 19.30
N LEU A 124 -14.67 10.14 18.42
CA LEU A 124 -14.91 10.68 17.08
C LEU A 124 -15.66 12.01 17.11
N ILE A 125 -16.62 12.17 18.03
CA ILE A 125 -17.34 13.44 18.24
C ILE A 125 -16.40 14.52 18.78
N CYS A 126 -15.62 14.20 19.82
CA CYS A 126 -14.61 15.12 20.36
C CYS A 126 -13.57 15.50 19.30
N ALA A 127 -13.13 14.55 18.48
CA ALA A 127 -12.23 14.79 17.36
C ALA A 127 -12.86 15.72 16.31
N GLN A 128 -14.15 15.59 16.03
CA GLN A 128 -14.87 16.49 15.11
C GLN A 128 -14.96 17.91 15.67
N ILE A 129 -15.23 18.05 16.96
CA ILE A 129 -15.26 19.36 17.63
C ILE A 129 -13.87 19.99 17.58
N ALA A 130 -12.83 19.24 17.95
CA ALA A 130 -11.44 19.68 17.84
C ALA A 130 -11.08 20.09 16.41
N PHE A 131 -11.55 19.34 15.40
CA PHE A 131 -11.35 19.67 13.99
C PHE A 131 -11.99 21.00 13.61
N PHE A 132 -13.21 21.30 14.07
CA PHE A 132 -13.86 22.59 13.77
C PHE A 132 -13.15 23.80 14.41
N PHE A 133 -12.52 23.62 15.56
CA PHE A 133 -11.76 24.69 16.22
C PHE A 133 -10.32 24.84 15.72
N SER A 134 -9.73 23.77 15.20
CA SER A 134 -8.34 23.76 14.72
C SER A 134 -8.21 24.05 13.23
N SER A 135 -9.13 23.52 12.41
CA SER A 135 -9.09 23.66 10.96
C SER A 135 -9.89 24.89 10.55
N SER A 136 -9.18 25.96 10.17
CA SER A 136 -9.79 27.22 9.76
C SER A 136 -10.35 27.19 8.33
N LEU A 137 -11.08 26.14 7.94
CA LEU A 137 -11.58 25.93 6.58
C LEU A 137 -12.36 27.13 6.02
N ILE A 138 -13.11 27.85 6.86
CA ILE A 138 -13.86 29.05 6.47
C ILE A 138 -12.90 30.18 6.05
N LEU A 139 -11.78 30.34 6.75
CA LEU A 139 -10.73 31.29 6.40
C LEU A 139 -9.96 30.81 5.16
N THR A 140 -9.68 29.51 5.04
CA THR A 140 -8.96 28.96 3.88
C THR A 140 -9.72 29.13 2.57
N PHE A 141 -11.04 28.91 2.57
CA PHE A 141 -11.86 29.00 1.36
C PHE A 141 -12.37 30.41 1.04
N ASN A 142 -12.12 31.40 1.91
CA ASN A 142 -12.64 32.78 1.80
C ASN A 142 -14.14 32.86 1.49
N SER A 143 -14.90 31.80 1.80
CA SER A 143 -16.31 31.66 1.49
C SER A 143 -16.99 30.74 2.51
N ILE A 144 -17.93 31.33 3.25
CA ILE A 144 -18.72 30.64 4.27
C ILE A 144 -19.45 29.39 3.73
N PRO A 145 -20.19 29.45 2.59
CA PRO A 145 -20.93 28.27 2.13
C PRO A 145 -20.01 27.11 1.72
N LEU A 146 -18.85 27.40 1.13
CA LEU A 146 -17.88 26.38 0.73
C LEU A 146 -17.20 25.77 1.96
N GLY A 147 -16.83 26.61 2.94
CA GLY A 147 -16.30 26.15 4.23
C GLY A 147 -17.27 25.24 4.98
N LEU A 148 -18.56 25.58 5.02
CA LEU A 148 -19.60 24.74 5.63
C LEU A 148 -19.81 23.43 4.86
N LEU A 149 -19.79 23.46 3.53
CA LEU A 149 -19.90 22.24 2.72
C LEU A 149 -18.70 21.30 2.91
N ALA A 150 -17.49 21.84 2.97
CA ALA A 150 -16.28 21.08 3.26
C ALA A 150 -16.31 20.49 4.67
N ALA A 151 -16.70 21.29 5.67
CA ALA A 151 -16.88 20.84 7.05
C ALA A 151 -17.94 19.72 7.13
N PHE A 152 -19.04 19.82 6.38
CA PHE A 152 -20.06 18.78 6.29
C PHE A 152 -19.53 17.49 5.65
N LEU A 153 -18.71 17.58 4.60
CA LEU A 153 -18.05 16.42 4.00
C LEU A 153 -17.10 15.72 4.99
N CYS A 154 -16.32 16.48 5.75
CA CYS A 154 -15.45 15.96 6.81
C CYS A 154 -16.26 15.29 7.94
N ALA A 155 -17.34 15.94 8.41
CA ALA A 155 -18.22 15.36 9.42
C ALA A 155 -18.92 14.09 8.94
N LYS A 156 -19.39 14.07 7.68
CA LYS A 156 -19.99 12.89 7.05
C LYS A 156 -19.00 11.72 6.97
N THR A 157 -17.75 11.98 6.64
CA THR A 157 -16.72 10.93 6.50
C THR A 157 -16.28 10.40 7.86
N ASN A 158 -16.13 11.27 8.85
CA ASN A 158 -15.91 10.86 10.25
C ASN A 158 -17.07 10.00 10.78
N PHE A 159 -18.32 10.37 10.47
CA PHE A 159 -19.49 9.55 10.80
C PHE A 159 -19.44 8.16 10.13
N LEU A 160 -19.06 8.07 8.84
CA LEU A 160 -18.91 6.78 8.15
C LEU A 160 -17.80 5.91 8.77
N ILE A 161 -16.72 6.50 9.28
CA ILE A 161 -15.68 5.79 10.04
C ILE A 161 -16.29 5.21 11.34
N GLY A 162 -17.12 5.99 12.05
CA GLY A 162 -17.85 5.51 13.22
C GLY A 162 -18.81 4.36 12.90
N VAL A 163 -19.53 4.42 11.78
CA VAL A 163 -20.40 3.33 11.31
C VAL A 163 -19.57 2.08 10.98
N TRP A 164 -18.41 2.23 10.33
CA TRP A 164 -17.51 1.11 10.05
C TRP A 164 -16.93 0.47 11.32
N ALA A 165 -16.57 1.28 12.32
CA ALA A 165 -16.13 0.80 13.63
C ALA A 165 -17.26 0.04 14.36
N SER A 166 -18.49 0.54 14.28
CA SER A 166 -19.68 -0.08 14.88
C SER A 166 -19.91 -1.51 14.40
N LEU A 167 -19.67 -1.79 13.11
CA LEU A 167 -19.80 -3.12 12.53
C LEU A 167 -18.76 -4.13 13.06
N GLN A 168 -17.66 -3.70 13.69
CA GLN A 168 -16.66 -4.61 14.26
C GLN A 168 -17.10 -5.22 15.60
N PHE A 169 -18.07 -4.60 16.30
CA PHE A 169 -18.56 -5.08 17.58
C PHE A 169 -19.54 -6.25 17.39
N LYS A 170 -19.09 -7.48 17.70
CA LYS A 170 -19.93 -8.69 17.66
C LYS A 170 -21.20 -8.58 18.51
N TRP A 171 -21.13 -7.84 19.62
CA TRP A 171 -22.29 -7.61 20.50
C TRP A 171 -23.45 -6.94 19.74
N ILE A 172 -23.17 -5.88 18.96
CA ILE A 172 -24.18 -5.18 18.14
C ILE A 172 -24.77 -6.09 17.06
N GLN A 173 -23.93 -6.94 16.46
CA GLN A 173 -24.36 -7.90 15.45
C GLN A 173 -25.41 -8.89 15.98
N ILE A 174 -25.28 -9.31 17.24
CA ILE A 174 -26.18 -10.29 17.85
C ILE A 174 -27.47 -9.62 18.34
N GLU A 175 -27.37 -8.44 18.95
CA GLU A 175 -28.52 -7.77 19.58
C GLU A 175 -29.44 -7.08 18.58
N ASN A 176 -28.88 -6.46 17.53
CA ASN A 176 -29.64 -5.65 16.56
C ASN A 176 -29.30 -5.99 15.10
N PRO A 177 -29.72 -7.16 14.59
CA PRO A 177 -29.35 -7.64 13.25
C PRO A 177 -29.91 -6.76 12.11
N SER A 178 -31.07 -6.14 12.27
CA SER A 178 -31.66 -5.24 11.27
C SER A 178 -30.84 -3.96 11.10
N ILE A 179 -30.35 -3.40 12.20
CA ILE A 179 -29.50 -2.20 12.20
C ILE A 179 -28.18 -2.51 11.49
N VAL A 180 -27.59 -3.68 11.75
CA VAL A 180 -26.33 -4.10 11.11
C VAL A 180 -26.45 -4.18 9.59
N LEU A 181 -27.57 -4.72 9.07
CA LEU A 181 -27.85 -4.74 7.63
C LEU A 181 -28.04 -3.33 7.05
N ALA A 182 -28.71 -2.44 7.79
CA ALA A 182 -28.89 -1.05 7.39
C ALA A 182 -27.56 -0.27 7.36
N LEU A 183 -26.69 -0.49 8.36
CA LEU A 183 -25.35 0.11 8.43
C LEU A 183 -24.44 -0.41 7.30
N GLU A 184 -24.52 -1.70 6.95
CA GLU A 184 -23.81 -2.26 5.79
C GLU A 184 -24.28 -1.59 4.48
N ARG A 185 -25.59 -1.47 4.25
CA ARG A 185 -26.15 -0.76 3.08
C ARG A 185 -25.77 0.72 3.05
N LEU A 186 -25.80 1.40 4.20
CA LEU A 186 -25.42 2.80 4.34
C LEU A 186 -23.95 3.04 3.94
N LEU A 187 -23.04 2.19 4.42
CA LEU A 187 -21.62 2.27 4.05
C LEU A 187 -21.45 2.09 2.54
N PHE A 188 -22.07 1.05 1.96
CA PHE A 188 -21.95 0.79 0.52
C PHE A 188 -22.53 1.91 -0.35
N ALA A 189 -23.59 2.58 0.10
CA ALA A 189 -24.22 3.69 -0.62
C ALA A 189 -23.48 5.03 -0.47
N CYS A 190 -22.93 5.34 0.71
CA CYS A 190 -22.38 6.67 1.00
C CYS A 190 -20.86 6.77 0.85
N VAL A 191 -20.11 5.67 1.08
CA VAL A 191 -18.64 5.69 1.02
C VAL A 191 -18.11 6.07 -0.38
N PRO A 192 -18.63 5.55 -1.50
CA PRO A 192 -18.11 5.90 -2.83
C PRO A 192 -18.14 7.40 -3.13
N LEU A 193 -19.23 8.06 -2.72
CA LEU A 193 -19.43 9.50 -2.95
C LEU A 193 -18.52 10.36 -2.07
N ALA A 194 -18.37 9.98 -0.80
CA ALA A 194 -17.58 10.75 0.14
C ALA A 194 -16.06 10.53 -0.07
N ALA A 195 -15.67 9.28 -0.34
CA ALA A 195 -14.27 8.93 -0.57
C ALA A 195 -13.75 9.49 -1.90
N SER A 196 -14.53 9.46 -2.99
CA SER A 196 -14.07 10.05 -4.26
C SER A 196 -13.84 11.55 -4.15
N ALA A 197 -14.71 12.28 -3.44
CA ALA A 197 -14.54 13.71 -3.18
C ALA A 197 -13.29 14.01 -2.32
N LEU A 198 -13.10 13.30 -1.20
CA LEU A 198 -11.92 13.51 -0.35
C LEU A 198 -10.61 13.12 -1.02
N PHE A 199 -10.58 12.00 -1.77
CA PHE A 199 -9.39 11.60 -2.53
C PHE A 199 -9.04 12.66 -3.57
N THR A 200 -10.05 13.17 -4.26
CA THR A 200 -9.86 14.25 -5.23
C THR A 200 -9.32 15.50 -4.54
N TRP A 201 -9.90 15.92 -3.41
CA TRP A 201 -9.42 17.07 -2.65
C TRP A 201 -7.95 16.90 -2.23
N ALA A 202 -7.60 15.75 -1.64
CA ALA A 202 -6.23 15.43 -1.25
C ALA A 202 -5.24 15.43 -2.43
N THR A 203 -5.66 14.96 -3.60
CA THR A 203 -4.80 15.02 -4.80
C THR A 203 -4.65 16.42 -5.35
N ILE A 204 -5.71 17.24 -5.34
CA ILE A 204 -5.66 18.62 -5.81
C ILE A 204 -4.75 19.45 -4.90
N SER A 205 -4.79 19.24 -3.59
CA SER A 205 -3.90 19.95 -2.66
C SER A 205 -2.43 19.62 -2.90
N ALA A 206 -2.11 18.45 -3.45
CA ALA A 206 -0.74 18.04 -3.73
C ALA A 206 -0.24 18.39 -5.14
N ILE A 207 -1.10 18.24 -6.18
CA ILE A 207 -0.69 18.31 -7.60
C ILE A 207 -1.24 19.56 -8.30
N GLY A 208 -2.27 20.20 -7.74
CA GLY A 208 -2.96 21.36 -8.32
C GLY A 208 -4.26 21.02 -9.07
N MET A 209 -4.97 22.07 -9.49
CA MET A 209 -6.36 22.00 -9.97
C MET A 209 -6.50 21.69 -11.48
N THR A 210 -5.43 21.81 -12.26
CA THR A 210 -5.48 21.76 -13.74
C THR A 210 -6.15 20.49 -14.29
N ASN A 211 -5.80 19.32 -13.76
CA ASN A 211 -6.34 18.02 -14.20
C ASN A 211 -7.32 17.40 -13.19
N ALA A 212 -7.90 18.22 -12.31
CA ALA A 212 -8.70 17.76 -11.18
C ALA A 212 -9.92 16.89 -11.58
N SER A 213 -10.58 17.22 -12.70
CA SER A 213 -11.72 16.44 -13.21
C SER A 213 -11.34 15.02 -13.62
N TYR A 214 -10.14 14.83 -14.16
CA TYR A 214 -9.61 13.52 -14.53
C TYR A 214 -9.26 12.68 -13.30
N TYR A 215 -8.73 13.29 -12.23
CA TYR A 215 -8.50 12.58 -10.96
C TYR A 215 -9.83 12.09 -10.36
N LEU A 216 -10.83 12.96 -10.33
CA LEU A 216 -12.18 12.61 -9.86
C LEU A 216 -12.81 11.48 -10.68
N MET A 217 -12.66 11.53 -12.00
CA MET A 217 -13.12 10.47 -12.91
C MET A 217 -12.51 9.11 -12.56
N VAL A 218 -11.20 9.05 -12.34
CA VAL A 218 -10.48 7.81 -11.99
C VAL A 218 -10.95 7.27 -10.63
N PHE A 219 -11.03 8.13 -9.60
CA PHE A 219 -11.51 7.71 -8.29
C PHE A 219 -12.96 7.22 -8.32
N ASN A 220 -13.85 7.90 -9.06
CA ASN A 220 -15.21 7.45 -9.28
C ASN A 220 -15.26 6.07 -9.97
N CYS A 221 -14.43 5.82 -10.99
CA CYS A 221 -14.36 4.50 -11.63
C CYS A 221 -13.93 3.39 -10.66
N ILE A 222 -12.89 3.66 -9.87
CA ILE A 222 -12.36 2.71 -8.87
C ILE A 222 -13.42 2.39 -7.82
N PHE A 223 -14.03 3.41 -7.21
CA PHE A 223 -15.04 3.19 -6.18
C PHE A 223 -16.33 2.58 -6.74
N TYR A 224 -16.72 2.93 -7.97
CA TYR A 224 -17.83 2.26 -8.65
C TYR A 224 -17.57 0.76 -8.82
N TRP A 225 -16.37 0.36 -9.23
CA TRP A 225 -15.99 -1.05 -9.32
C TRP A 225 -16.04 -1.78 -7.97
N LEU A 226 -15.57 -1.12 -6.91
CA LEU A 226 -15.47 -1.70 -5.59
C LEU A 226 -16.83 -1.87 -4.91
N PHE A 227 -17.77 -0.94 -5.12
CA PHE A 227 -19.01 -0.86 -4.35
C PHE A 227 -20.29 -1.10 -5.17
N SER A 228 -20.37 -0.68 -6.45
CA SER A 228 -21.63 -0.68 -7.22
C SER A 228 -21.97 -1.99 -7.94
N ILE A 229 -20.99 -2.89 -8.13
CA ILE A 229 -21.25 -4.22 -8.70
C ILE A 229 -22.12 -5.01 -7.71
N PRO A 230 -23.15 -5.77 -8.16
CA PRO A 230 -24.04 -6.50 -7.25
C PRO A 230 -23.25 -7.43 -6.31
N ARG A 231 -23.44 -7.25 -5.00
CA ARG A 231 -22.80 -8.04 -3.94
C ARG A 231 -23.83 -8.53 -2.94
N VAL A 232 -23.61 -9.75 -2.45
CA VAL A 232 -24.36 -10.36 -1.37
C VAL A 232 -23.95 -9.73 -0.03
N SER A 233 -24.92 -9.50 0.85
CA SER A 233 -24.70 -9.01 2.21
C SER A 233 -23.87 -9.99 3.05
N SER A 234 -23.01 -9.45 3.92
CA SER A 234 -22.15 -10.24 4.83
C SER A 234 -22.94 -10.94 5.93
N PHE A 235 -24.13 -10.43 6.26
CA PHE A 235 -24.88 -10.83 7.45
C PHE A 235 -26.21 -11.53 7.15
N LYS A 236 -26.62 -11.59 5.88
CA LYS A 236 -27.76 -12.42 5.46
C LYS A 236 -27.33 -13.89 5.37
N SER A 237 -28.11 -14.79 5.95
CA SER A 237 -27.88 -16.24 5.83
C SER A 237 -27.87 -16.61 4.35
N LYS A 238 -26.86 -17.35 3.90
CA LYS A 238 -26.92 -18.05 2.61
C LYS A 238 -28.14 -18.95 2.67
N GLN A 239 -29.23 -18.56 2.02
CA GLN A 239 -30.28 -19.50 1.71
C GLN A 239 -29.57 -20.62 0.94
N GLU A 240 -29.67 -21.86 1.41
CA GLU A 240 -29.28 -23.02 0.62
C GLU A 240 -30.14 -22.96 -0.63
N VAL A 241 -29.63 -22.29 -1.66
CA VAL A 241 -30.09 -22.46 -3.02
C VAL A 241 -29.85 -23.93 -3.25
N GLY A 242 -30.93 -24.71 -3.18
CA GLY A 242 -30.92 -26.09 -3.59
C GLY A 242 -30.14 -26.17 -4.90
N TYR A 243 -29.33 -27.21 -5.01
CA TYR A 243 -28.80 -27.70 -6.28
C TYR A 243 -29.75 -27.29 -7.41
N HIS A 244 -29.21 -26.77 -8.52
CA HIS A 244 -29.88 -26.13 -9.69
C HIS A 244 -29.76 -24.59 -9.76
N GLY A 245 -28.52 -24.06 -9.78
CA GLY A 245 -28.12 -22.91 -10.63
C GLY A 245 -29.00 -21.66 -10.72
N GLY A 246 -29.89 -21.40 -9.76
CA GLY A 246 -30.87 -20.33 -9.82
C GLY A 246 -30.28 -18.94 -9.59
N GLU A 247 -30.95 -17.92 -10.14
CA GLU A 247 -30.61 -16.52 -9.93
C GLU A 247 -30.68 -16.16 -8.44
N VAL A 248 -29.68 -15.40 -7.97
CA VAL A 248 -29.63 -14.91 -6.59
C VAL A 248 -30.78 -13.93 -6.40
N PRO A 249 -31.67 -14.12 -5.40
CA PRO A 249 -32.82 -13.24 -5.21
C PRO A 249 -32.36 -11.81 -4.89
N ASP A 250 -32.98 -10.83 -5.57
CA ASP A 250 -32.66 -9.39 -5.49
C ASP A 250 -32.61 -8.88 -4.02
N ASP A 251 -33.43 -9.46 -3.15
CA ASP A 251 -33.49 -9.17 -1.71
C ASP A 251 -32.21 -9.52 -0.94
N THR A 252 -31.26 -10.25 -1.51
CA THR A 252 -30.00 -10.62 -0.85
C THR A 252 -28.85 -9.66 -1.17
N LEU A 253 -29.03 -8.77 -2.13
CA LEU A 253 -28.05 -7.76 -2.51
C LEU A 253 -27.97 -6.64 -1.46
N ILE A 254 -26.79 -6.01 -1.34
CA ILE A 254 -26.57 -4.88 -0.43
C ILE A 254 -27.22 -3.61 -0.96
N LEU A 255 -27.04 -3.33 -2.25
CA LEU A 255 -27.54 -2.13 -2.93
C LEU A 255 -28.84 -2.43 -3.66
N GLY A 256 -29.77 -1.48 -3.63
CA GLY A 256 -30.98 -1.52 -4.45
C GLY A 256 -30.81 -0.80 -5.80
N PRO A 257 -31.88 -0.78 -6.61
CA PRO A 257 -31.90 -0.07 -7.90
C PRO A 257 -31.64 1.43 -7.77
N LEU A 258 -32.18 2.06 -6.73
CA LEU A 258 -32.08 3.51 -6.51
C LEU A 258 -30.62 3.92 -6.22
N GLU A 259 -29.94 3.24 -5.29
CA GLU A 259 -28.54 3.55 -4.99
C GLU A 259 -27.63 3.27 -6.20
N SER A 260 -27.92 2.19 -6.93
CA SER A 260 -27.19 1.85 -8.15
C SER A 260 -27.35 2.93 -9.23
N CYS A 261 -28.56 3.49 -9.37
CA CYS A 261 -28.82 4.63 -10.26
C CYS A 261 -28.02 5.86 -9.84
N PHE A 262 -28.04 6.25 -8.55
CA PHE A 262 -27.24 7.38 -8.05
C PHE A 262 -25.74 7.17 -8.28
N HIS A 263 -25.22 5.97 -8.07
CA HIS A 263 -23.82 5.66 -8.35
C HIS A 263 -23.49 5.79 -9.84
N THR A 264 -24.39 5.39 -10.74
CA THR A 264 -24.17 5.56 -12.20
C THR A 264 -24.24 7.02 -12.62
N LEU A 265 -25.18 7.81 -12.08
CA LEU A 265 -25.27 9.24 -12.35
C LEU A 265 -24.01 9.97 -11.85
N ASN A 266 -23.54 9.64 -10.66
CA ASN A 266 -22.30 10.18 -10.12
C ASN A 266 -21.08 9.78 -10.98
N LEU A 267 -21.01 8.53 -11.45
CA LEU A 267 -19.92 8.07 -12.31
C LEU A 267 -19.84 8.87 -13.63
N LEU A 268 -20.99 9.09 -14.29
CA LEU A 268 -21.04 9.69 -15.63
C LEU A 268 -20.99 11.22 -15.61
N PHE A 269 -21.74 11.86 -14.71
CA PHE A 269 -21.96 13.31 -14.78
C PHE A 269 -21.11 14.11 -13.79
N PHE A 270 -20.73 13.55 -12.64
CA PHE A 270 -20.04 14.35 -11.62
C PHE A 270 -18.66 14.86 -12.09
N PRO A 271 -17.79 14.06 -12.73
CA PRO A 271 -16.52 14.57 -13.27
C PRO A 271 -16.71 15.61 -14.38
N LEU A 272 -17.73 15.43 -15.23
CA LEU A 272 -18.07 16.34 -16.32
C LEU A 272 -18.53 17.70 -15.75
N LEU A 273 -19.51 17.70 -14.85
CA LEU A 273 -20.04 18.92 -14.23
C LEU A 273 -18.96 19.66 -13.46
N PHE A 274 -18.08 18.93 -12.77
CA PHE A 274 -16.94 19.53 -12.09
C PHE A 274 -15.93 20.18 -13.07
N HIS A 275 -15.69 19.57 -14.23
CA HIS A 275 -14.86 20.18 -15.27
C HIS A 275 -15.49 21.44 -15.87
N ILE A 276 -16.79 21.38 -16.17
CA ILE A 276 -17.57 22.52 -16.66
C ILE A 276 -17.50 23.67 -15.65
N ALA A 277 -17.74 23.40 -14.37
CA ALA A 277 -17.71 24.42 -13.32
C ALA A 277 -16.31 25.03 -13.13
N SER A 278 -15.25 24.23 -13.21
CA SER A 278 -13.87 24.69 -13.00
C SER A 278 -13.27 25.42 -14.21
N HIS A 279 -13.65 25.05 -15.44
CA HIS A 279 -13.04 25.54 -16.68
C HIS A 279 -14.01 26.30 -17.59
N TYR A 280 -15.14 26.79 -17.06
CA TYR A 280 -16.25 27.35 -17.84
C TYR A 280 -15.82 28.44 -18.86
N SER A 281 -14.81 29.24 -18.52
CA SER A 281 -14.31 30.33 -19.37
C SER A 281 -13.50 29.84 -20.58
N VAL A 282 -12.95 28.62 -20.54
CA VAL A 282 -12.01 28.08 -21.54
C VAL A 282 -12.62 26.90 -22.31
N MET A 283 -13.81 26.43 -21.95
CA MET A 283 -14.44 25.22 -22.51
C MET A 283 -14.49 25.18 -24.05
N PHE A 284 -14.80 26.30 -24.70
CA PHE A 284 -14.95 26.38 -26.16
C PHE A 284 -13.77 27.07 -26.86
N SER A 285 -12.66 27.28 -26.15
CA SER A 285 -11.48 27.95 -26.69
C SER A 285 -10.73 27.11 -27.73
N SER A 286 -10.77 25.79 -27.63
CA SER A 286 -10.01 24.88 -28.50
C SER A 286 -10.75 23.56 -28.75
N ALA A 287 -10.42 22.89 -29.86
CA ALA A 287 -10.92 21.53 -30.10
C ALA A 287 -10.46 20.53 -29.01
N ALA A 288 -9.31 20.79 -28.37
CA ALA A 288 -8.82 19.97 -27.27
C ALA A 288 -9.69 20.11 -26.01
N SER A 289 -10.13 21.32 -25.65
CA SER A 289 -11.01 21.53 -24.49
C SER A 289 -12.41 20.92 -24.72
N VAL A 290 -12.92 20.96 -25.96
CA VAL A 290 -14.15 20.25 -26.32
C VAL A 290 -13.97 18.73 -26.24
N SER A 291 -12.80 18.22 -26.67
CA SER A 291 -12.48 16.79 -26.55
C SER A 291 -12.44 16.33 -25.09
N ASP A 292 -12.01 17.20 -24.15
CA ASP A 292 -11.97 16.88 -22.72
C ASP A 292 -13.36 16.63 -22.13
N LEU A 293 -14.38 17.40 -22.55
CA LEU A 293 -15.78 17.18 -22.15
C LEU A 293 -16.28 15.80 -22.59
N PHE A 294 -16.01 15.45 -23.85
CA PHE A 294 -16.41 14.15 -24.39
C PHE A 294 -15.66 13.00 -23.73
N LEU A 295 -14.35 13.13 -23.49
CA LEU A 295 -13.56 12.10 -22.80
C LEU A 295 -14.05 11.87 -21.38
N LEU A 296 -14.35 12.93 -20.62
CA LEU A 296 -14.84 12.83 -19.24
C LEU A 296 -16.21 12.15 -19.12
N PHE A 297 -17.02 12.14 -20.17
CA PHE A 297 -18.30 11.41 -20.19
C PHE A 297 -18.16 10.00 -20.79
N PHE A 298 -17.55 9.88 -21.96
CA PHE A 298 -17.53 8.63 -22.71
C PHE A 298 -16.52 7.60 -22.17
N ILE A 299 -15.45 8.00 -21.48
CA ILE A 299 -14.55 7.05 -20.80
C ILE A 299 -15.29 6.33 -19.64
N PRO A 300 -15.91 7.04 -18.67
CA PRO A 300 -16.71 6.39 -17.63
C PRO A 300 -17.86 5.57 -18.20
N PHE A 301 -18.46 6.01 -19.30
CA PHE A 301 -19.52 5.27 -19.97
C PHE A 301 -19.03 3.94 -20.57
N LEU A 302 -17.90 3.93 -21.30
CA LEU A 302 -17.26 2.69 -21.76
C LEU A 302 -16.90 1.77 -20.59
N PHE A 303 -16.38 2.34 -19.51
CA PHE A 303 -16.07 1.60 -18.28
C PHE A 303 -17.32 0.97 -17.66
N GLN A 304 -18.45 1.70 -17.60
CA GLN A 304 -19.73 1.19 -17.10
C GLN A 304 -20.29 0.07 -17.99
N LEU A 305 -20.19 0.21 -19.32
CA LEU A 305 -20.58 -0.84 -20.27
C LEU A 305 -19.71 -2.09 -20.11
N TYR A 306 -18.41 -1.92 -19.86
CA TYR A 306 -17.53 -3.05 -19.50
C TYR A 306 -17.92 -3.65 -18.15
N ALA A 307 -18.18 -2.85 -17.11
CA ALA A 307 -18.63 -3.32 -15.80
C ALA A 307 -19.98 -4.05 -15.87
N SER A 308 -20.83 -3.74 -16.86
CA SER A 308 -22.09 -4.46 -17.11
C SER A 308 -21.87 -5.94 -17.44
N THR A 309 -20.70 -6.34 -17.95
CA THR A 309 -20.35 -7.76 -18.14
C THR A 309 -20.32 -8.54 -16.83
N ARG A 310 -20.11 -7.84 -15.71
CA ARG A 310 -20.15 -8.36 -14.34
C ARG A 310 -21.44 -8.02 -13.60
N GLY A 311 -22.46 -7.55 -14.30
CA GLY A 311 -23.78 -7.26 -13.73
C GLY A 311 -23.96 -5.85 -13.17
N ALA A 312 -23.13 -4.85 -13.49
CA ALA A 312 -23.30 -3.48 -12.98
C ALA A 312 -24.64 -2.82 -13.37
N LEU A 313 -25.26 -3.24 -14.49
CA LEU A 313 -26.53 -2.73 -15.01
C LEU A 313 -27.72 -3.65 -14.73
N TRP A 314 -27.61 -4.52 -13.71
CA TRP A 314 -28.65 -5.49 -13.34
C TRP A 314 -30.03 -4.86 -13.05
N TRP A 315 -30.05 -3.59 -12.63
CA TRP A 315 -31.26 -2.85 -12.28
C TRP A 315 -31.98 -2.19 -13.46
N VAL A 316 -31.35 -2.13 -14.65
CA VAL A 316 -31.90 -1.44 -15.84
C VAL A 316 -32.84 -2.35 -16.63
N THR A 317 -32.39 -3.56 -16.95
CA THR A 317 -33.21 -4.56 -17.62
C THR A 317 -32.77 -5.95 -17.18
N LYS A 318 -33.75 -6.85 -16.98
CA LYS A 318 -33.50 -8.27 -16.70
C LYS A 318 -33.26 -9.06 -17.99
N ASP A 319 -33.61 -8.51 -19.15
CA ASP A 319 -33.50 -9.19 -20.44
C ASP A 319 -32.04 -9.19 -20.95
N PRO A 320 -31.39 -10.37 -21.08
CA PRO A 320 -29.99 -10.45 -21.47
C PRO A 320 -29.74 -9.98 -22.91
N HIS A 321 -30.71 -10.20 -23.81
CA HIS A 321 -30.60 -9.79 -25.22
C HIS A 321 -30.65 -8.27 -25.37
N GLN A 322 -31.56 -7.59 -24.67
CA GLN A 322 -31.63 -6.13 -24.67
C GLN A 322 -30.35 -5.54 -24.07
N LEU A 323 -29.86 -6.10 -22.96
CA LEU A 323 -28.62 -5.64 -22.33
C LEU A 323 -27.40 -5.79 -23.24
N GLN A 324 -27.33 -6.87 -24.02
CA GLN A 324 -26.26 -7.08 -24.99
C GLN A 324 -26.35 -6.10 -26.16
N SER A 325 -27.56 -5.83 -26.68
CA SER A 325 -27.79 -4.81 -27.71
C SER A 325 -27.34 -3.42 -27.25
N ILE A 326 -27.76 -3.02 -26.05
CA ILE A 326 -27.35 -1.75 -25.42
C ILE A 326 -25.82 -1.68 -25.30
N ARG A 327 -25.17 -2.76 -24.85
CA ARG A 327 -23.71 -2.80 -24.67
C ARG A 327 -22.96 -2.61 -25.98
N VAL A 328 -23.37 -3.31 -27.04
CA VAL A 328 -22.67 -3.28 -28.33
C VAL A 328 -22.91 -1.95 -29.04
N MET A 329 -24.16 -1.51 -29.15
CA MET A 329 -24.51 -0.27 -29.86
C MET A 329 -23.91 0.96 -29.16
N ASN A 330 -24.18 1.13 -27.87
CA ASN A 330 -23.67 2.28 -27.13
C ASN A 330 -22.14 2.21 -26.95
N GLY A 331 -21.59 1.00 -26.84
CA GLY A 331 -20.15 0.77 -26.78
C GLY A 331 -19.45 1.19 -28.07
N ALA A 332 -20.02 0.88 -29.24
CA ALA A 332 -19.47 1.29 -30.53
C ALA A 332 -19.48 2.81 -30.69
N ILE A 333 -20.60 3.48 -30.38
CA ILE A 333 -20.72 4.95 -30.43
C ILE A 333 -19.69 5.59 -29.50
N ALA A 334 -19.62 5.14 -28.25
CA ALA A 334 -18.71 5.68 -27.26
C ALA A 334 -17.24 5.48 -27.66
N LEU A 335 -16.91 4.32 -28.25
CA LEU A 335 -15.56 4.00 -28.71
C LEU A 335 -15.13 4.90 -29.88
N VAL A 336 -16.03 5.18 -30.83
CA VAL A 336 -15.76 6.14 -31.92
C VAL A 336 -15.45 7.53 -31.37
N VAL A 337 -16.30 8.05 -30.46
CA VAL A 337 -16.09 9.39 -29.89
C VAL A 337 -14.79 9.47 -29.10
N VAL A 338 -14.49 8.48 -28.26
CA VAL A 338 -13.25 8.46 -27.47
C VAL A 338 -12.02 8.41 -28.36
N VAL A 339 -12.03 7.58 -29.41
CA VAL A 339 -10.90 7.48 -30.35
C VAL A 339 -10.65 8.80 -31.07
N ILE A 340 -11.68 9.44 -31.60
CA ILE A 340 -11.56 10.76 -32.26
C ILE A 340 -11.01 11.81 -31.28
N CYS A 341 -11.48 11.83 -30.04
CA CYS A 341 -10.99 12.78 -29.03
C CYS A 341 -9.51 12.54 -28.70
N LEU A 342 -9.08 11.28 -28.56
CA LEU A 342 -7.68 10.93 -28.33
C LEU A 342 -6.79 11.25 -29.54
N GLU A 343 -7.29 11.09 -30.76
CA GLU A 343 -6.58 11.48 -31.98
C GLU A 343 -6.27 12.98 -31.99
N ILE A 344 -7.28 13.82 -31.76
CA ILE A 344 -7.13 15.28 -31.73
C ILE A 344 -6.19 15.70 -30.60
N ARG A 345 -6.41 15.16 -29.39
CA ARG A 345 -5.72 15.62 -28.18
C ARG A 345 -4.29 15.08 -28.04
N VAL A 346 -4.04 13.83 -28.43
CA VAL A 346 -2.77 13.13 -28.19
C VAL A 346 -1.99 12.97 -29.49
N VAL A 347 -2.59 12.33 -30.49
CA VAL A 347 -1.84 11.93 -31.69
C VAL A 347 -1.46 13.14 -32.55
N PHE A 348 -2.42 13.95 -32.96
CA PHE A 348 -2.13 15.10 -33.83
C PHE A 348 -1.46 16.24 -33.08
N ARG A 349 -1.83 16.48 -31.81
CA ARG A 349 -1.23 17.54 -31.00
C ARG A 349 0.20 17.24 -30.56
N SER A 350 0.48 16.04 -30.05
CA SER A 350 1.79 15.69 -29.49
C SER A 350 2.70 14.93 -30.46
N PHE A 351 2.12 14.06 -31.30
CA PHE A 351 2.88 13.20 -32.21
C PHE A 351 2.77 13.60 -33.68
N GLY A 352 2.07 14.69 -34.01
CA GLY A 352 1.82 15.11 -35.40
C GLY A 352 3.09 15.28 -36.24
N ARG A 353 4.21 15.67 -35.62
CA ARG A 353 5.52 15.82 -36.29
C ARG A 353 6.16 14.50 -36.71
N TYR A 354 5.79 13.38 -36.10
CA TYR A 354 6.33 12.06 -36.41
C TYR A 354 5.49 11.31 -37.45
N ILE A 355 4.32 11.85 -37.81
CA ILE A 355 3.47 11.28 -38.86
C ILE A 355 4.05 11.69 -40.21
N GLN A 356 4.58 10.73 -40.95
CA GLN A 356 5.25 11.00 -42.22
C GLN A 356 4.28 11.20 -43.41
N VAL A 357 3.00 10.94 -43.21
CA VAL A 357 1.96 11.04 -44.26
C VAL A 357 1.38 12.45 -44.31
N PRO A 358 1.24 13.08 -45.49
CA PRO A 358 0.61 14.38 -45.62
C PRO A 358 -0.92 14.32 -45.42
N PRO A 359 -1.56 15.42 -44.96
CA PRO A 359 -3.01 15.58 -44.98
C PRO A 359 -3.57 15.54 -46.41
N PRO A 360 -4.79 14.98 -46.64
CA PRO A 360 -5.77 14.47 -45.65
C PRO A 360 -5.61 12.99 -45.31
N LEU A 361 -4.69 12.26 -45.96
CA LEU A 361 -4.52 10.82 -45.79
C LEU A 361 -4.06 10.44 -44.38
N ASN A 362 -3.34 11.33 -43.71
CA ASN A 362 -2.95 11.14 -42.31
C ASN A 362 -4.15 10.92 -41.38
N TYR A 363 -5.22 11.70 -41.52
CA TYR A 363 -6.43 11.56 -40.72
C TYR A 363 -7.08 10.20 -40.95
N LEU A 364 -7.27 9.81 -42.20
CA LEU A 364 -7.85 8.51 -42.54
C LEU A 364 -7.01 7.34 -42.01
N LEU A 365 -5.69 7.35 -42.22
CA LEU A 365 -4.81 6.26 -41.81
C LEU A 365 -4.65 6.16 -40.29
N VAL A 366 -4.57 7.29 -39.59
CA VAL A 366 -4.54 7.31 -38.12
C VAL A 366 -5.87 6.78 -37.56
N THR A 367 -7.00 7.28 -38.07
CA THR A 367 -8.32 6.83 -37.60
C THR A 367 -8.57 5.36 -37.89
N THR A 368 -8.23 4.87 -39.08
CA THR A 368 -8.34 3.43 -39.39
C THR A 368 -7.47 2.58 -38.48
N THR A 369 -6.26 3.03 -38.14
CA THR A 369 -5.35 2.31 -37.23
C THR A 369 -5.89 2.29 -35.80
N MET A 370 -6.26 3.44 -35.25
CA MET A 370 -6.72 3.55 -33.86
C MET A 370 -8.11 2.96 -33.66
N LEU A 371 -9.09 3.32 -34.50
CA LEU A 371 -10.46 2.83 -34.41
C LEU A 371 -10.53 1.34 -34.76
N GLY A 372 -9.80 0.90 -35.79
CA GLY A 372 -9.69 -0.51 -36.14
C GLY A 372 -9.07 -1.32 -35.00
N GLY A 373 -7.93 -0.87 -34.44
CA GLY A 373 -7.31 -1.54 -33.29
C GLY A 373 -8.24 -1.60 -32.05
N ALA A 374 -8.89 -0.49 -31.71
CA ALA A 374 -9.80 -0.41 -30.58
C ALA A 374 -11.06 -1.26 -30.77
N SER A 375 -11.65 -1.26 -31.97
CA SER A 375 -12.82 -2.09 -32.30
C SER A 375 -12.47 -3.58 -32.32
N ALA A 376 -11.30 -3.97 -32.83
CA ALA A 376 -10.80 -5.35 -32.76
C ALA A 376 -10.65 -5.83 -31.31
N ALA A 377 -10.02 -5.01 -30.46
CA ALA A 377 -9.86 -5.30 -29.04
C ALA A 377 -11.20 -5.38 -28.31
N GLY A 378 -12.12 -4.45 -28.59
CA GLY A 378 -13.48 -4.42 -28.03
C GLY A 378 -14.31 -5.63 -28.44
N ALA A 379 -14.31 -5.98 -29.72
CA ALA A 379 -15.02 -7.14 -30.24
C ALA A 379 -14.52 -8.46 -29.61
N TYR A 380 -13.21 -8.59 -29.42
CA TYR A 380 -12.63 -9.72 -28.70
C TYR A 380 -13.01 -9.72 -27.21
N ALA A 381 -12.93 -8.56 -26.53
CA ALA A 381 -13.26 -8.43 -25.11
C ALA A 381 -14.73 -8.74 -24.79
N VAL A 382 -15.64 -8.43 -25.71
CA VAL A 382 -17.08 -8.74 -25.59
C VAL A 382 -17.40 -10.16 -26.07
N GLY A 383 -16.47 -10.85 -26.74
CA GLY A 383 -16.62 -12.22 -27.20
C GLY A 383 -17.42 -12.36 -28.50
N MET A 384 -17.40 -11.36 -29.39
CA MET A 384 -18.14 -11.34 -30.66
C MET A 384 -17.49 -12.19 -31.77
N ILE A 385 -16.27 -12.71 -31.54
CA ILE A 385 -15.51 -13.50 -32.51
C ILE A 385 -15.78 -14.98 -32.25
N SER A 386 -16.92 -15.47 -32.77
CA SER A 386 -17.33 -16.88 -32.69
C SER A 386 -17.49 -17.53 -34.06
N ASP A 387 -17.96 -16.78 -35.05
CA ASP A 387 -18.46 -17.32 -36.31
C ASP A 387 -17.39 -17.24 -37.41
N ALA A 388 -17.52 -18.06 -38.45
CA ALA A 388 -16.60 -18.04 -39.59
C ALA A 388 -16.53 -16.65 -40.24
N PHE A 389 -17.67 -16.00 -40.44
CA PHE A 389 -17.73 -14.65 -41.01
C PHE A 389 -17.08 -13.59 -40.10
N SER A 390 -17.39 -13.58 -38.79
CA SER A 390 -16.79 -12.61 -37.87
C SER A 390 -15.29 -12.83 -37.67
N SER A 391 -14.83 -14.08 -37.75
CA SER A 391 -13.40 -14.42 -37.75
C SER A 391 -12.67 -13.90 -39.01
N VAL A 392 -13.29 -13.99 -40.19
CA VAL A 392 -12.74 -13.45 -41.44
C VAL A 392 -12.70 -11.92 -41.38
N ALA A 393 -13.78 -11.28 -40.94
CA ALA A 393 -13.83 -9.83 -40.76
C ALA A 393 -12.75 -9.34 -39.79
N PHE A 394 -12.55 -10.04 -38.67
CA PHE A 394 -11.48 -9.75 -37.70
C PHE A 394 -10.08 -9.87 -38.33
N THR A 395 -9.83 -10.91 -39.14
CA THR A 395 -8.56 -11.08 -39.84
C THR A 395 -8.30 -9.99 -40.87
N ALA A 396 -9.29 -9.64 -41.69
CA ALA A 396 -9.18 -8.59 -42.70
C ALA A 396 -8.88 -7.23 -42.03
N LEU A 397 -9.61 -6.93 -40.96
CA LEU A 397 -9.43 -5.69 -40.20
C LEU A 397 -8.04 -5.62 -39.55
N ALA A 398 -7.53 -6.70 -38.96
CA ALA A 398 -6.17 -6.73 -38.39
C ALA A 398 -5.07 -6.49 -39.43
N VAL A 399 -5.23 -7.01 -40.65
CA VAL A 399 -4.30 -6.79 -41.77
C VAL A 399 -4.33 -5.33 -42.21
N ILE A 400 -5.53 -4.75 -42.40
CA ILE A 400 -5.71 -3.34 -42.80
C ILE A 400 -5.11 -2.41 -41.74
N VAL A 401 -5.41 -2.63 -40.45
CA VAL A 401 -4.90 -1.84 -39.33
C VAL A 401 -3.37 -1.89 -39.26
N SER A 402 -2.77 -3.07 -39.47
CA SER A 402 -1.32 -3.22 -39.41
C SER A 402 -0.62 -2.53 -40.59
N ALA A 403 -1.21 -2.59 -41.79
CA ALA A 403 -0.71 -1.88 -42.97
C ALA A 403 -0.84 -0.35 -42.80
N ALA A 404 -2.01 0.13 -42.37
CA ALA A 404 -2.25 1.56 -42.13
C ALA A 404 -1.30 2.11 -41.06
N GLY A 405 -1.13 1.40 -39.94
CA GLY A 405 -0.21 1.79 -38.88
C GLY A 405 1.25 1.85 -39.33
N ALA A 406 1.68 0.91 -40.18
CA ALA A 406 3.03 0.93 -40.76
C ALA A 406 3.27 2.18 -41.62
N ILE A 407 2.29 2.57 -42.44
CA ILE A 407 2.36 3.77 -43.28
C ILE A 407 2.42 5.04 -42.40
N VAL A 408 1.59 5.13 -41.36
CA VAL A 408 1.57 6.27 -40.41
C VAL A 408 2.95 6.47 -39.75
N VAL A 409 3.58 5.37 -39.34
CA VAL A 409 4.87 5.33 -38.65
C VAL A 409 6.05 5.62 -39.60
N GLY A 410 5.84 5.61 -40.92
CA GLY A 410 6.92 5.84 -41.90
C GLY A 410 7.70 4.58 -42.28
N PHE A 411 7.06 3.40 -42.23
CA PHE A 411 7.69 2.17 -42.68
C PHE A 411 7.80 2.15 -44.22
N PRO A 412 8.92 1.71 -44.83
CA PRO A 412 9.08 1.77 -46.27
C PRO A 412 8.00 0.96 -47.01
N LEU A 413 7.42 1.55 -48.05
CA LEU A 413 6.28 0.97 -48.78
C LEU A 413 6.59 -0.43 -49.37
N LEU A 414 7.83 -0.66 -49.80
CA LEU A 414 8.31 -1.95 -50.32
C LEU A 414 8.18 -3.09 -49.30
N PHE A 415 8.27 -2.78 -48.01
CA PHE A 415 8.22 -3.76 -46.93
C PHE A 415 6.85 -3.85 -46.24
N LEU A 416 5.82 -3.15 -46.73
CA LEU A 416 4.45 -3.25 -46.20
C LEU A 416 3.87 -4.66 -46.07
N PRO A 417 4.22 -5.65 -46.93
CA PRO A 417 3.77 -7.02 -46.69
C PRO A 417 4.16 -7.57 -45.32
N LEU A 418 5.28 -7.14 -44.72
CA LEU A 418 5.74 -7.63 -43.41
C LEU A 418 4.76 -7.23 -42.26
N PRO A 419 4.39 -5.94 -42.07
CA PRO A 419 3.31 -5.54 -41.16
C PRO A 419 1.97 -6.24 -41.43
N SER A 420 1.58 -6.37 -42.70
CA SER A 420 0.31 -7.03 -43.07
C SER A 420 0.31 -8.50 -42.64
N VAL A 421 1.41 -9.22 -42.87
CA VAL A 421 1.61 -10.60 -42.44
C VAL A 421 1.64 -10.71 -40.91
N SER A 422 2.21 -9.73 -40.22
CA SER A 422 2.16 -9.63 -38.75
C SER A 422 0.72 -9.58 -38.23
N GLY A 423 -0.10 -8.68 -38.79
CA GLY A 423 -1.53 -8.57 -38.45
C GLY A 423 -2.32 -9.83 -38.73
N PHE A 424 -2.05 -10.50 -39.85
CA PHE A 424 -2.65 -11.80 -40.18
C PHE A 424 -2.32 -12.88 -39.14
N TYR A 425 -1.06 -12.99 -38.74
CA TYR A 425 -0.63 -13.98 -37.75
C TYR A 425 -1.17 -13.68 -36.34
N LEU A 426 -1.32 -12.40 -35.97
CA LEU A 426 -2.00 -12.00 -34.74
C LEU A 426 -3.48 -12.43 -34.75
N ALA A 427 -4.19 -12.16 -35.85
CA ALA A 427 -5.59 -12.55 -35.97
C ALA A 427 -5.78 -14.07 -36.00
N ARG A 428 -4.86 -14.80 -36.67
CA ARG A 428 -4.82 -16.26 -36.64
C ARG A 428 -4.57 -16.80 -35.24
N PHE A 429 -3.75 -16.13 -34.43
CA PHE A 429 -3.54 -16.54 -33.03
C PHE A 429 -4.85 -16.41 -32.22
N PHE A 430 -5.59 -15.31 -32.33
CA PHE A 430 -6.85 -15.15 -31.59
C PHE A 430 -7.96 -16.08 -32.06
N THR A 431 -8.02 -16.42 -33.35
CA THR A 431 -9.06 -17.29 -33.92
C THR A 431 -8.73 -18.78 -33.78
N LYS A 432 -7.50 -19.18 -34.12
CA LYS A 432 -7.07 -20.60 -34.14
C LYS A 432 -6.23 -21.02 -32.94
N LYS A 433 -5.89 -20.10 -32.02
CA LYS A 433 -5.05 -20.35 -30.82
C LYS A 433 -3.69 -21.00 -31.11
N SER A 434 -3.12 -20.76 -32.31
CA SER A 434 -1.84 -21.34 -32.70
C SER A 434 -0.64 -20.57 -32.13
N LEU A 435 0.20 -21.21 -31.31
CA LEU A 435 1.40 -20.58 -30.75
C LEU A 435 2.44 -20.14 -31.79
N PRO A 436 2.73 -20.91 -32.87
CA PRO A 436 3.70 -20.49 -33.87
C PRO A 436 3.32 -19.18 -34.57
N SER A 437 2.04 -18.93 -34.81
CA SER A 437 1.60 -17.66 -35.39
C SER A 437 1.83 -16.50 -34.44
N TYR A 438 1.71 -16.70 -33.12
CA TYR A 438 2.03 -15.65 -32.15
C TYR A 438 3.52 -15.26 -32.20
N PHE A 439 4.43 -16.24 -32.22
CA PHE A 439 5.86 -15.93 -32.32
C PHE A 439 6.22 -15.28 -33.66
N ALA A 440 5.58 -15.68 -34.77
CA ALA A 440 5.74 -15.00 -36.05
C ALA A 440 5.29 -13.52 -35.98
N PHE A 441 4.16 -13.25 -35.32
CA PHE A 441 3.72 -11.88 -35.02
C PHE A 441 4.74 -11.11 -34.17
N VAL A 442 5.28 -11.72 -33.10
CA VAL A 442 6.26 -11.05 -32.22
C VAL A 442 7.51 -10.64 -33.00
N VAL A 443 8.05 -11.53 -33.84
CA VAL A 443 9.24 -11.24 -34.65
C VAL A 443 8.96 -10.10 -35.63
N LEU A 444 7.89 -10.19 -36.41
CA LEU A 444 7.55 -9.17 -37.42
C LEU A 444 7.16 -7.83 -36.79
N GLY A 445 6.37 -7.85 -35.72
CA GLY A 445 5.99 -6.65 -34.97
C GLY A 445 7.18 -5.98 -34.29
N SER A 446 8.13 -6.75 -33.74
CA SER A 446 9.35 -6.20 -33.14
C SER A 446 10.24 -5.47 -34.15
N LEU A 447 10.26 -5.91 -35.40
CA LEU A 447 10.99 -5.24 -36.48
C LEU A 447 10.41 -3.84 -36.73
N MET A 448 9.08 -3.70 -36.72
CA MET A 448 8.43 -2.38 -36.89
C MET A 448 8.77 -1.42 -35.74
N VAL A 449 8.70 -1.89 -34.50
CA VAL A 449 9.07 -1.08 -33.33
C VAL A 449 10.54 -0.68 -33.41
N THR A 450 11.41 -1.62 -33.76
CA THR A 450 12.85 -1.37 -33.90
C THR A 450 13.09 -0.31 -34.98
N TRP A 451 12.46 -0.44 -36.15
CA TRP A 451 12.55 0.55 -37.24
C TRP A 451 12.15 1.95 -36.78
N PHE A 452 10.99 2.08 -36.12
CA PHE A 452 10.51 3.37 -35.63
C PHE A 452 11.52 4.04 -34.68
N VAL A 453 12.03 3.29 -33.71
CA VAL A 453 13.00 3.81 -32.74
C VAL A 453 14.33 4.14 -33.42
N THR A 454 14.82 3.28 -34.31
CA THR A 454 16.08 3.51 -35.02
C THR A 454 16.02 4.73 -35.91
N HIS A 455 14.94 4.88 -36.68
CA HIS A 455 14.81 5.95 -37.66
C HIS A 455 14.59 7.33 -37.03
N ASN A 456 13.87 7.40 -35.90
CA ASN A 456 13.53 8.68 -35.28
C ASN A 456 14.49 9.13 -34.17
N PHE A 457 15.08 8.21 -33.40
CA PHE A 457 15.77 8.56 -32.15
C PHE A 457 17.22 8.09 -32.04
N TRP A 458 17.63 7.07 -32.79
CA TRP A 458 18.90 6.37 -32.54
C TRP A 458 20.14 7.13 -32.99
N ASP A 459 20.02 7.94 -34.04
CA ASP A 459 21.10 8.77 -34.58
C ASP A 459 21.19 10.15 -33.92
N LEU A 460 20.25 10.47 -33.01
CA LEU A 460 20.28 11.70 -32.23
C LEU A 460 21.37 11.60 -31.14
N ASN A 461 22.37 12.46 -31.24
CA ASN A 461 23.47 12.57 -30.27
C ASN A 461 23.07 13.40 -29.04
N ILE A 462 22.01 12.98 -28.34
CA ILE A 462 21.53 13.62 -27.12
C ILE A 462 21.95 12.79 -25.91
N TRP A 463 22.40 13.45 -24.85
CA TRP A 463 22.68 12.81 -23.56
C TRP A 463 21.47 12.97 -22.65
N LEU A 464 20.92 11.85 -22.18
CA LEU A 464 19.69 11.81 -21.38
C LEU A 464 19.89 10.88 -20.17
N ALA A 465 19.53 11.34 -18.98
CA ALA A 465 19.52 10.53 -17.76
C ALA A 465 20.85 9.79 -17.44
N GLY A 466 22.00 10.41 -17.74
CA GLY A 466 23.30 9.81 -17.48
C GLY A 466 23.88 8.94 -18.59
N MET A 467 23.20 8.81 -19.74
CA MET A 467 23.57 7.91 -20.84
C MET A 467 23.29 8.54 -22.22
N SER A 468 23.91 8.01 -23.27
CA SER A 468 23.57 8.40 -24.64
C SER A 468 22.19 7.87 -25.04
N LEU A 469 21.41 8.69 -25.76
CA LEU A 469 20.08 8.32 -26.26
C LEU A 469 20.09 7.04 -27.09
N LYS A 470 21.17 6.78 -27.85
CA LYS A 470 21.40 5.52 -28.57
C LYS A 470 21.42 4.29 -27.66
N SER A 471 22.10 4.37 -26.52
CA SER A 471 22.13 3.28 -25.53
C SER A 471 20.76 3.08 -24.89
N PHE A 472 20.05 4.19 -24.70
CA PHE A 472 18.71 4.18 -24.17
C PHE A 472 17.68 3.54 -25.13
N CYS A 473 17.76 3.86 -26.42
CA CYS A 473 16.96 3.23 -27.47
C CYS A 473 17.13 1.71 -27.50
N LYS A 474 18.37 1.20 -27.34
CA LYS A 474 18.64 -0.24 -27.23
C LYS A 474 17.87 -0.88 -26.07
N LEU A 475 17.85 -0.23 -24.90
CA LEU A 475 17.13 -0.73 -23.73
C LEU A 475 15.62 -0.73 -23.95
N ILE A 476 15.04 0.34 -24.51
CA ILE A 476 13.60 0.37 -24.82
C ILE A 476 13.24 -0.73 -25.79
N VAL A 477 13.98 -0.87 -26.90
CA VAL A 477 13.69 -1.90 -27.92
C VAL A 477 13.76 -3.29 -27.28
N ALA A 478 14.80 -3.58 -26.49
CA ALA A 478 14.90 -4.85 -25.75
C ALA A 478 13.70 -5.06 -24.80
N ASN A 479 13.25 -4.01 -24.09
CA ASN A 479 12.10 -4.10 -23.20
C ASN A 479 10.81 -4.43 -23.95
N VAL A 480 10.56 -3.76 -25.08
CA VAL A 480 9.35 -3.95 -25.88
C VAL A 480 9.33 -5.33 -26.51
N VAL A 481 10.48 -5.81 -27.01
CA VAL A 481 10.63 -7.18 -27.53
C VAL A 481 10.30 -8.21 -26.44
N LEU A 482 10.84 -8.04 -25.23
CA LEU A 482 10.52 -8.91 -24.09
C LEU A 482 9.02 -8.86 -23.74
N ALA A 483 8.44 -7.65 -23.67
CA ALA A 483 7.02 -7.46 -23.35
C ALA A 483 6.09 -8.15 -24.35
N MET A 484 6.46 -8.17 -25.65
CA MET A 484 5.71 -8.88 -26.68
C MET A 484 5.96 -10.40 -26.66
N ALA A 485 7.15 -10.86 -26.29
CA ALA A 485 7.47 -12.29 -26.27
C ALA A 485 6.84 -13.03 -25.08
N ILE A 486 6.84 -12.41 -23.90
CA ILE A 486 6.43 -13.04 -22.62
C ILE A 486 5.01 -13.64 -22.65
N PRO A 487 3.96 -12.98 -23.18
CA PRO A 487 2.62 -13.58 -23.21
C PRO A 487 2.57 -14.87 -24.04
N GLY A 488 3.34 -14.95 -25.12
CA GLY A 488 3.50 -16.17 -25.92
C GLY A 488 4.23 -17.27 -25.16
N LEU A 489 5.29 -16.92 -24.44
CA LEU A 489 6.01 -17.85 -23.58
C LEU A 489 5.10 -18.39 -22.47
N ALA A 490 4.23 -17.56 -21.87
CA ALA A 490 3.33 -17.96 -20.78
C ALA A 490 2.30 -19.03 -21.18
N LEU A 491 2.04 -19.17 -22.48
CA LEU A 491 1.13 -20.19 -23.04
C LEU A 491 1.84 -21.51 -23.35
N LEU A 492 3.17 -21.59 -23.26
CA LEU A 492 3.92 -22.82 -23.47
C LEU A 492 3.62 -23.90 -22.41
N PRO A 493 3.90 -25.17 -22.70
CA PRO A 493 3.73 -26.27 -21.76
C PRO A 493 4.53 -26.09 -20.48
N SER A 494 4.09 -26.71 -19.39
CA SER A 494 4.60 -26.45 -18.05
C SER A 494 6.09 -26.79 -17.84
N LYS A 495 6.65 -27.66 -18.68
CA LYS A 495 8.08 -28.00 -18.68
C LYS A 495 8.98 -26.80 -19.00
N ILE A 496 8.45 -25.76 -19.65
CA ILE A 496 9.20 -24.58 -20.12
C ILE A 496 8.83 -23.32 -19.29
N HIS A 497 8.10 -23.47 -18.18
CA HIS A 497 7.74 -22.32 -17.32
C HIS A 497 8.96 -21.51 -16.85
N PHE A 498 10.12 -22.15 -16.67
CA PHE A 498 11.35 -21.44 -16.32
C PHE A 498 11.69 -20.30 -17.31
N LEU A 499 11.44 -20.48 -18.61
CA LEU A 499 11.69 -19.45 -19.62
C LEU A 499 10.76 -18.24 -19.43
N THR A 500 9.51 -18.48 -19.01
CA THR A 500 8.54 -17.42 -18.70
C THR A 500 8.95 -16.65 -17.45
N GLU A 501 9.46 -17.35 -16.44
CA GLU A 501 9.93 -16.77 -15.19
C GLU A 501 11.15 -15.88 -15.42
N VAL A 502 12.17 -16.41 -16.12
CA VAL A 502 13.37 -15.65 -16.48
C VAL A 502 13.01 -14.47 -17.38
N GLY A 503 12.13 -14.66 -18.36
CA GLY A 503 11.65 -13.59 -19.24
C GLY A 503 10.99 -12.46 -18.44
N LEU A 504 10.05 -12.79 -17.54
CA LEU A 504 9.38 -11.80 -16.69
C LEU A 504 10.34 -11.08 -15.75
N ILE A 505 11.27 -11.79 -15.11
CA ILE A 505 12.28 -11.19 -14.22
C ILE A 505 13.18 -10.25 -15.02
N SER A 506 13.62 -10.66 -16.22
CA SER A 506 14.46 -9.82 -17.09
C SER A 506 13.74 -8.55 -17.54
N HIS A 507 12.47 -8.65 -17.94
CA HIS A 507 11.64 -7.49 -18.30
C HIS A 507 11.43 -6.57 -17.08
N ALA A 508 11.11 -7.12 -15.91
CA ALA A 508 10.93 -6.32 -14.71
C ALA A 508 12.21 -5.59 -14.29
N LEU A 509 13.38 -6.27 -14.33
CA LEU A 509 14.68 -5.66 -14.05
C LEU A 509 15.00 -4.52 -15.01
N LEU A 510 14.79 -4.74 -16.30
CA LEU A 510 15.08 -3.75 -17.33
C LEU A 510 14.13 -2.54 -17.21
N LEU A 511 12.85 -2.78 -16.94
CA LEU A 511 11.88 -1.71 -16.67
C LEU A 511 12.25 -0.92 -15.41
N CYS A 512 12.64 -1.58 -14.31
CA CYS A 512 13.14 -0.91 -13.10
C CYS A 512 14.39 -0.07 -13.39
N TYR A 513 15.33 -0.56 -14.21
CA TYR A 513 16.52 0.18 -14.60
C TYR A 513 16.18 1.43 -15.42
N ILE A 514 15.31 1.30 -16.43
CA ILE A 514 14.85 2.42 -17.26
C ILE A 514 14.16 3.48 -16.40
N GLU A 515 13.19 3.08 -15.57
CA GLU A 515 12.44 4.03 -14.74
C GLU A 515 13.32 4.70 -13.69
N ASN A 516 14.25 3.98 -13.06
CA ASN A 516 15.18 4.57 -12.10
C ASN A 516 16.05 5.66 -12.74
N ARG A 517 16.50 5.46 -13.98
CA ARG A 517 17.24 6.49 -14.72
C ARG A 517 16.33 7.66 -15.06
N PHE A 518 15.15 7.40 -15.59
CA PHE A 518 14.23 8.45 -16.01
C PHE A 518 13.69 9.31 -14.87
N PHE A 519 13.45 8.72 -13.70
CA PHE A 519 12.88 9.39 -12.55
C PHE A 519 13.96 10.05 -11.69
N ASN A 520 14.95 9.27 -11.22
CA ASN A 520 15.96 9.80 -10.27
C ASN A 520 17.03 10.65 -10.97
N TYR A 521 17.57 10.24 -12.12
CA TYR A 521 18.61 11.05 -12.77
C TYR A 521 18.06 12.35 -13.36
N SER A 522 16.82 12.37 -13.85
CA SER A 522 16.23 13.62 -14.32
C SER A 522 16.01 14.60 -13.16
N SER A 523 15.47 14.12 -12.05
CA SER A 523 15.25 14.92 -10.84
C SER A 523 16.54 15.45 -10.21
N ILE A 524 17.63 14.68 -10.23
CA ILE A 524 18.91 15.11 -9.64
C ILE A 524 19.64 16.15 -10.49
N TYR A 525 19.59 16.03 -11.83
CA TYR A 525 20.42 16.85 -12.73
C TYR A 525 19.69 18.01 -13.42
N TYR A 526 18.36 17.94 -13.54
CA TYR A 526 17.53 19.00 -14.11
C TYR A 526 16.71 19.72 -13.02
N TYR A 527 17.31 19.88 -11.84
CA TYR A 527 16.75 20.67 -10.75
C TYR A 527 16.75 22.16 -11.16
N GLY A 528 15.60 22.69 -11.61
CA GLY A 528 15.46 24.10 -12.02
C GLY A 528 14.75 24.37 -13.35
N LEU A 529 14.34 23.34 -14.10
CA LEU A 529 13.35 23.49 -15.18
C LEU A 529 11.98 23.10 -14.62
N GLU A 530 11.35 24.03 -13.90
CA GLU A 530 10.22 23.80 -13.00
C GLU A 530 8.93 23.24 -13.67
N ASP A 531 8.81 23.34 -15.00
CA ASP A 531 7.56 23.03 -15.69
C ASP A 531 7.49 21.64 -16.37
N ASP A 532 8.63 20.97 -16.64
CA ASP A 532 8.64 19.73 -17.46
C ASP A 532 9.28 18.54 -16.73
N VAL A 533 8.49 17.86 -15.90
CA VAL A 533 8.86 16.56 -15.31
C VAL A 533 8.99 15.51 -16.42
N MET A 534 10.23 15.12 -16.75
CA MET A 534 10.52 14.17 -17.83
C MET A 534 9.87 12.78 -17.65
N TYR A 535 9.73 12.31 -16.41
CA TYR A 535 9.06 11.03 -16.10
C TYR A 535 8.11 11.18 -14.91
N PRO A 536 6.79 11.23 -15.14
CA PRO A 536 5.85 11.53 -14.07
C PRO A 536 5.74 10.42 -13.02
N SER A 537 5.55 10.81 -11.76
CA SER A 537 5.39 9.91 -10.60
C SER A 537 4.20 8.94 -10.74
N TYR A 538 3.10 9.39 -11.36
CA TYR A 538 1.94 8.52 -11.60
C TYR A 538 2.25 7.35 -12.53
N VAL A 539 3.24 7.48 -13.43
CA VAL A 539 3.65 6.36 -14.31
C VAL A 539 4.34 5.28 -13.49
N VAL A 540 5.26 5.65 -12.59
CA VAL A 540 5.90 4.70 -11.65
C VAL A 540 4.85 3.96 -10.81
N ILE A 541 3.87 4.69 -10.27
CA ILE A 541 2.79 4.11 -9.46
C ILE A 541 1.96 3.11 -10.29
N THR A 542 1.53 3.52 -11.48
CA THR A 542 0.70 2.67 -12.35
C THR A 542 1.45 1.43 -12.83
N THR A 543 2.69 1.54 -13.30
CA THR A 543 3.48 0.38 -13.75
C THR A 543 3.76 -0.59 -12.60
N THR A 544 3.95 -0.08 -11.38
CA THR A 544 4.13 -0.89 -10.17
C THR A 544 2.88 -1.68 -9.82
N PHE A 545 1.72 -1.02 -9.71
CA PHE A 545 0.47 -1.71 -9.34
C PHE A 545 -0.01 -2.67 -10.42
N VAL A 546 0.10 -2.30 -11.70
CA VAL A 546 -0.22 -3.19 -12.82
C VAL A 546 0.71 -4.40 -12.82
N GLY A 547 2.02 -4.20 -12.60
CA GLY A 547 2.99 -5.28 -12.46
C GLY A 547 2.62 -6.26 -11.34
N LEU A 548 2.33 -5.76 -10.14
CA LEU A 548 1.91 -6.59 -9.00
C LEU A 548 0.58 -7.33 -9.26
N ALA A 549 -0.39 -6.67 -9.90
CA ALA A 549 -1.66 -7.29 -10.26
C ALA A 549 -1.48 -8.42 -11.27
N LEU A 550 -0.62 -8.24 -12.28
CA LEU A 550 -0.29 -9.26 -13.26
C LEU A 550 0.44 -10.45 -12.63
N VAL A 551 1.44 -10.20 -11.77
CA VAL A 551 2.15 -11.27 -11.03
C VAL A 551 1.18 -12.10 -10.20
N ARG A 552 0.27 -11.44 -9.47
CA ARG A 552 -0.76 -12.12 -8.69
C ARG A 552 -1.68 -12.96 -9.57
N ARG A 553 -2.13 -12.42 -10.70
CA ARG A 553 -3.01 -13.15 -11.64
C ARG A 553 -2.30 -14.38 -12.22
N LEU A 554 -1.08 -14.22 -12.71
CA LEU A 554 -0.28 -15.32 -13.27
C LEU A 554 0.05 -16.41 -12.24
N PHE A 555 0.21 -16.03 -10.96
CA PHE A 555 0.36 -17.00 -9.87
C PHE A 555 -0.93 -17.77 -9.58
N MET A 556 -2.09 -17.10 -9.56
CA MET A 556 -3.40 -17.76 -9.39
C MET A 556 -3.71 -18.70 -10.56
N ASP A 557 -3.28 -18.35 -11.77
CA ASP A 557 -3.42 -19.17 -12.98
C ASP A 557 -2.35 -20.29 -13.07
N HIS A 558 -1.51 -20.46 -12.03
CA HIS A 558 -0.43 -21.45 -11.95
C HIS A 558 0.59 -21.39 -13.10
N ARG A 559 0.80 -20.20 -13.68
CA ARG A 559 1.74 -19.98 -14.80
C ARG A 559 3.16 -19.64 -14.36
N ILE A 560 3.35 -19.25 -13.10
CA ILE A 560 4.62 -18.81 -12.51
C ILE A 560 4.78 -19.51 -11.15
N GLY A 561 5.99 -19.97 -10.85
CA GLY A 561 6.35 -20.55 -9.57
C GLY A 561 6.50 -19.53 -8.43
N PRO A 562 6.45 -20.00 -7.17
CA PRO A 562 6.50 -19.12 -5.99
C PRO A 562 7.81 -18.31 -5.86
N LYS A 563 8.93 -18.84 -6.37
CA LYS A 563 10.23 -18.14 -6.37
C LYS A 563 10.22 -16.91 -7.28
N ALA A 564 9.69 -17.04 -8.50
CA ALA A 564 9.59 -15.94 -9.43
C ALA A 564 8.58 -14.89 -8.97
N VAL A 565 7.45 -15.31 -8.37
CA VAL A 565 6.49 -14.39 -7.73
C VAL A 565 7.17 -13.56 -6.65
N TRP A 566 7.94 -14.19 -5.76
CA TRP A 566 8.70 -13.50 -4.72
C TRP A 566 9.63 -12.43 -5.31
N ILE A 567 10.49 -12.80 -6.27
CA ILE A 567 11.42 -11.85 -6.91
C ILE A 567 10.67 -10.69 -7.59
N LEU A 568 9.65 -11.00 -8.38
CA LEU A 568 8.88 -9.98 -9.11
C LEU A 568 8.14 -9.04 -8.16
N THR A 569 7.57 -9.56 -7.06
CA THR A 569 6.93 -8.71 -6.05
C THR A 569 7.94 -7.75 -5.40
N CYS A 570 9.15 -8.21 -5.07
CA CYS A 570 10.19 -7.34 -4.53
C CYS A 570 10.64 -6.28 -5.53
N LEU A 571 10.85 -6.64 -6.80
CA LEU A 571 11.27 -5.71 -7.86
C LEU A 571 10.22 -4.64 -8.19
N TYR A 572 8.94 -5.01 -8.25
CA TYR A 572 7.89 -4.01 -8.48
C TYR A 572 7.69 -3.13 -7.24
N SER A 573 7.65 -3.71 -6.03
CA SER A 573 7.49 -2.93 -4.81
C SER A 573 8.66 -1.99 -4.53
N SER A 574 9.89 -2.32 -4.94
CA SER A 574 11.06 -1.46 -4.74
C SER A 574 10.96 -0.13 -5.51
N LYS A 575 10.22 -0.09 -6.62
CA LYS A 575 10.00 1.15 -7.39
C LYS A 575 9.33 2.25 -6.57
N LEU A 576 8.47 1.88 -5.62
CA LEU A 576 7.78 2.87 -4.77
C LEU A 576 8.77 3.67 -3.91
N ALA A 577 9.95 3.14 -3.62
CA ALA A 577 10.98 3.86 -2.88
C ALA A 577 11.47 5.12 -3.62
N MET A 578 11.41 5.14 -4.95
CA MET A 578 11.77 6.33 -5.75
C MET A 578 10.89 7.53 -5.43
N LEU A 579 9.63 7.31 -5.04
CA LEU A 579 8.68 8.39 -4.75
C LEU A 579 9.00 9.11 -3.43
N PHE A 580 9.78 8.48 -2.55
CA PHE A 580 10.11 9.02 -1.23
C PHE A 580 11.53 9.59 -1.18
N ILE A 581 12.49 8.95 -1.85
CA ILE A 581 13.90 9.33 -1.80
C ILE A 581 14.46 9.38 -3.22
N THR A 582 15.01 10.53 -3.60
CA THR A 582 15.69 10.75 -4.87
C THR A 582 17.18 10.45 -4.75
N SER A 583 17.56 9.18 -4.92
CA SER A 583 18.96 8.78 -4.96
C SER A 583 19.23 7.70 -6.00
N LYS A 584 20.46 7.69 -6.55
CA LYS A 584 20.85 6.90 -7.74
C LYS A 584 20.64 5.40 -7.56
N SER A 585 20.81 4.92 -6.33
CA SER A 585 20.81 3.49 -5.96
C SER A 585 19.52 3.03 -5.26
N VAL A 586 18.56 3.92 -5.00
CA VAL A 586 17.39 3.67 -4.13
C VAL A 586 16.58 2.45 -4.55
N VAL A 587 16.30 2.28 -5.85
CA VAL A 587 15.54 1.11 -6.36
C VAL A 587 16.26 -0.20 -6.11
N TRP A 588 17.58 -0.22 -6.28
CA TRP A 588 18.39 -1.43 -6.16
C TRP A 588 18.57 -1.81 -4.69
N VAL A 589 18.84 -0.83 -3.84
CA VAL A 589 18.95 -1.02 -2.40
C VAL A 589 17.62 -1.50 -1.81
N SER A 590 16.52 -0.85 -2.15
CA SER A 590 15.19 -1.27 -1.69
C SER A 590 14.81 -2.66 -2.22
N ALA A 591 15.19 -3.01 -3.46
CA ALA A 591 15.00 -4.37 -3.99
C ALA A 591 15.79 -5.41 -3.18
N VAL A 592 17.07 -5.14 -2.87
CA VAL A 592 17.93 -6.03 -2.08
C VAL A 592 17.39 -6.21 -0.66
N LEU A 593 16.97 -5.13 0.00
CA LEU A 593 16.36 -5.19 1.33
C LEU A 593 15.03 -5.96 1.31
N LEU A 594 14.16 -5.70 0.34
CA LEU A 594 12.90 -6.43 0.20
C LEU A 594 13.14 -7.93 -0.06
N LEU A 595 14.12 -8.29 -0.89
CA LEU A 595 14.51 -9.68 -1.13
C LEU A 595 15.08 -10.32 0.15
N ALA A 596 15.80 -9.60 1.00
CA ALA A 596 16.31 -10.17 2.25
C ALA A 596 15.18 -10.45 3.27
N VAL A 597 14.21 -9.53 3.40
CA VAL A 597 13.20 -9.55 4.48
C VAL A 597 11.94 -10.36 4.14
N SER A 598 11.54 -10.40 2.88
CA SER A 598 10.27 -11.02 2.45
C SER A 598 10.21 -12.57 2.34
N PRO A 599 11.31 -13.36 2.29
CA PRO A 599 11.23 -14.83 2.17
C PRO A 599 10.33 -15.52 3.20
N PRO A 600 10.36 -15.18 4.50
CA PRO A 600 9.47 -15.78 5.51
C PRO A 600 7.99 -15.51 5.22
N LEU A 601 7.66 -14.37 4.60
CA LEU A 601 6.29 -13.97 4.33
C LEU A 601 5.73 -14.59 3.04
N LEU A 602 6.58 -14.75 2.01
CA LEU A 602 6.15 -15.09 0.66
C LEU A 602 6.50 -16.52 0.23
N LEU A 603 7.64 -17.07 0.63
CA LEU A 603 8.08 -18.40 0.17
C LEU A 603 7.63 -19.53 1.09
N TYR A 604 7.61 -19.31 2.40
CA TYR A 604 7.31 -20.34 3.39
C TYR A 604 5.85 -20.35 3.87
N LYS A 605 4.99 -19.50 3.31
CA LYS A 605 3.58 -19.39 3.69
C LYS A 605 2.74 -20.54 3.14
N GLU A 606 2.50 -21.56 3.96
CA GLU A 606 1.53 -22.62 3.65
C GLU A 606 0.26 -22.44 4.47
N LYS A 607 -0.90 -22.35 3.80
CA LYS A 607 -2.20 -22.10 4.46
C LYS A 607 -2.75 -23.31 5.25
N SER A 608 -2.17 -24.50 5.10
CA SER A 608 -2.78 -25.77 5.53
C SER A 608 -2.13 -26.44 6.76
N ARG A 609 -0.95 -25.99 7.22
CA ARG A 609 -0.30 -26.59 8.40
C ARG A 609 0.23 -25.53 9.35
N THR A 610 -0.11 -25.70 10.64
CA THR A 610 0.35 -24.92 11.80
C THR A 610 1.81 -25.18 12.18
N ALA A 611 2.49 -26.10 11.50
CA ALA A 611 3.89 -26.44 11.76
C ALA A 611 4.84 -25.62 10.87
N SER A 612 5.85 -25.02 11.50
CA SER A 612 6.95 -24.31 10.82
C SER A 612 7.67 -25.23 9.83
N LYS A 613 7.74 -24.84 8.55
CA LYS A 613 8.58 -25.52 7.56
C LYS A 613 10.07 -25.21 7.71
N MET A 614 10.42 -24.11 8.39
CA MET A 614 11.76 -23.54 8.30
C MET A 614 12.68 -24.17 9.35
N LYS A 615 13.76 -24.81 8.88
CA LYS A 615 14.75 -25.42 9.77
C LYS A 615 15.51 -24.32 10.54
N PRO A 616 15.99 -24.56 11.76
CA PRO A 616 16.73 -23.57 12.55
C PRO A 616 17.91 -22.94 11.80
N TRP A 617 18.69 -23.75 11.07
CA TRP A 617 19.83 -23.26 10.28
C TRP A 617 19.39 -22.26 9.18
N GLN A 618 18.23 -22.47 8.56
CA GLN A 618 17.67 -21.56 7.57
C GLN A 618 17.27 -20.24 8.24
N GLY A 619 16.74 -20.30 9.47
CA GLY A 619 16.46 -19.14 10.32
C GLY A 619 17.68 -18.27 10.52
N TYR A 620 18.79 -18.88 10.96
CA TYR A 620 20.05 -18.18 11.14
C TYR A 620 20.60 -17.63 9.82
N ALA A 621 20.56 -18.42 8.73
CA ALA A 621 21.01 -17.96 7.42
C ALA A 621 20.23 -16.73 6.92
N HIS A 622 18.90 -16.74 7.05
CA HIS A 622 18.07 -15.59 6.67
C HIS A 622 18.35 -14.37 7.56
N ALA A 623 18.53 -14.54 8.86
CA ALA A 623 18.92 -13.46 9.77
C ALA A 623 20.30 -12.86 9.40
N SER A 624 21.27 -13.70 9.03
CA SER A 624 22.59 -13.25 8.54
C SER A 624 22.47 -12.48 7.22
N VAL A 625 21.65 -12.96 6.28
CA VAL A 625 21.40 -12.25 5.01
C VAL A 625 20.72 -10.89 5.27
N VAL A 626 19.77 -10.82 6.20
CA VAL A 626 19.15 -9.56 6.62
C VAL A 626 20.20 -8.59 7.18
N ALA A 627 21.04 -9.04 8.12
CA ALA A 627 22.09 -8.21 8.70
C ALA A 627 23.09 -7.69 7.65
N LEU A 628 23.55 -8.57 6.74
CA LEU A 628 24.44 -8.20 5.65
C LEU A 628 23.76 -7.23 4.66
N SER A 629 22.48 -7.42 4.37
CA SER A 629 21.74 -6.54 3.46
C SER A 629 21.56 -5.14 4.04
N VAL A 630 21.20 -5.00 5.32
CA VAL A 630 21.10 -3.69 6.00
C VAL A 630 22.46 -3.01 6.03
N TRP A 631 23.52 -3.76 6.32
CA TRP A 631 24.89 -3.24 6.29
C TRP A 631 25.32 -2.77 4.90
N PHE A 632 25.03 -3.54 3.85
CA PHE A 632 25.35 -3.15 2.47
C PHE A 632 24.57 -1.90 2.02
N CYS A 633 23.33 -1.76 2.48
CA CYS A 633 22.40 -0.71 2.11
C CYS A 633 22.47 0.55 3.00
N ARG A 634 23.43 0.61 3.93
CA ARG A 634 23.53 1.66 4.96
C ARG A 634 23.60 3.09 4.41
N GLU A 635 24.29 3.33 3.30
CA GLU A 635 24.44 4.68 2.74
C GLU A 635 23.09 5.31 2.40
N THR A 636 22.22 4.57 1.71
CA THR A 636 20.87 5.05 1.40
C THR A 636 19.98 5.15 2.64
N ILE A 637 20.21 4.33 3.66
CA ILE A 637 19.51 4.44 4.95
C ILE A 637 19.91 5.74 5.64
N PHE A 638 21.18 6.13 5.55
CA PHE A 638 21.68 7.37 6.12
C PHE A 638 21.18 8.59 5.35
N GLU A 639 21.15 8.54 4.02
CA GLU A 639 20.52 9.57 3.18
C GLU A 639 19.03 9.73 3.52
N ALA A 640 18.29 8.62 3.62
CA ALA A 640 16.88 8.62 4.00
C ALA A 640 16.65 9.31 5.35
N LEU A 641 17.55 9.03 6.29
CA LEU A 641 17.43 9.51 7.65
C LEU A 641 17.85 10.97 7.79
N GLN A 642 18.86 11.40 7.03
CA GLN A 642 19.21 12.81 6.90
C GLN A 642 18.07 13.61 6.27
N TRP A 643 17.42 13.06 5.25
CA TRP A 643 16.23 13.68 4.63
C TRP A 643 15.10 13.82 5.65
N TRP A 644 14.83 12.78 6.45
CA TRP A 644 13.79 12.82 7.48
C TRP A 644 14.06 13.81 8.61
N ASN A 645 15.30 13.86 9.11
CA ASN A 645 15.68 14.73 10.23
C ASN A 645 15.96 16.18 9.81
N GLY A 646 16.17 16.45 8.52
CA GLY A 646 16.57 17.77 8.01
C GLY A 646 17.96 18.25 8.45
N ARG A 647 18.67 17.45 9.26
CA ARG A 647 20.01 17.72 9.81
C ARG A 647 20.88 16.48 9.70
N PRO A 648 22.22 16.61 9.60
CA PRO A 648 23.11 15.45 9.58
C PRO A 648 22.95 14.66 10.90
N PRO A 649 22.44 13.41 10.85
CA PRO A 649 22.16 12.63 12.05
C PRO A 649 23.44 12.24 12.79
N SER A 650 23.40 12.10 14.12
CA SER A 650 24.55 11.66 14.93
C SER A 650 24.95 10.20 14.65
N ASP A 651 26.22 9.85 14.88
CA ASP A 651 26.75 8.51 14.56
C ASP A 651 26.03 7.41 15.37
N GLY A 652 25.73 7.68 16.65
CA GLY A 652 24.95 6.79 17.51
C GLY A 652 23.53 6.56 16.99
N LEU A 653 22.90 7.58 16.42
CA LEU A 653 21.59 7.47 15.79
C LEU A 653 21.66 6.62 14.51
N LEU A 654 22.66 6.83 13.65
CA LEU A 654 22.87 6.05 12.43
C LEU A 654 23.05 4.54 12.72
N LEU A 655 23.90 4.21 13.69
CA LEU A 655 24.12 2.83 14.12
C LEU A 655 22.86 2.25 14.78
N GLY A 656 22.21 3.03 15.65
CA GLY A 656 20.96 2.64 16.31
C GLY A 656 19.87 2.26 15.31
N PHE A 657 19.68 3.07 14.26
CA PHE A 657 18.73 2.76 13.19
C PHE A 657 19.09 1.49 12.43
N CYS A 658 20.37 1.24 12.11
CA CYS A 658 20.78 -0.02 11.49
C CYS A 658 20.41 -1.22 12.37
N ILE A 659 20.67 -1.15 13.68
CA ILE A 659 20.36 -2.23 14.62
C ILE A 659 18.85 -2.43 14.73
N VAL A 660 18.05 -1.36 14.91
CA VAL A 660 16.59 -1.45 14.95
C VAL A 660 16.05 -2.06 13.65
N LEU A 661 16.53 -1.61 12.49
CA LEU A 661 16.07 -2.12 11.19
C LEU A 661 16.39 -3.61 11.02
N THR A 662 17.58 -4.08 11.42
CA THR A 662 17.89 -5.52 11.41
C THR A 662 16.98 -6.32 12.33
N GLY A 663 16.69 -5.79 13.54
CA GLY A 663 15.75 -6.41 14.48
C GLY A 663 14.34 -6.49 13.92
N LEU A 664 13.79 -5.38 13.42
CA LEU A 664 12.46 -5.31 12.83
C LEU A 664 12.32 -6.22 11.61
N ALA A 665 13.34 -6.27 10.75
CA ALA A 665 13.40 -7.15 9.59
C ALA A 665 13.39 -8.65 9.96
N CYS A 666 13.87 -9.02 11.15
CA CYS A 666 13.85 -10.39 11.65
C CYS A 666 12.51 -10.78 12.32
N VAL A 667 11.60 -9.84 12.59
CA VAL A 667 10.31 -10.10 13.26
C VAL A 667 9.48 -11.18 12.54
N PRO A 668 9.31 -11.17 11.19
CA PRO A 668 8.51 -12.19 10.51
C PRO A 668 9.07 -13.61 10.65
N ILE A 669 10.40 -13.75 10.77
CA ILE A 669 11.06 -15.05 10.99
C ILE A 669 10.61 -15.61 12.34
N VAL A 670 10.73 -14.82 13.40
CA VAL A 670 10.42 -15.25 14.78
C VAL A 670 8.91 -15.38 15.00
N ALA A 671 8.11 -14.42 14.54
CA ALA A 671 6.68 -14.37 14.79
C ALA A 671 5.91 -15.50 14.07
N LEU A 672 6.32 -15.85 12.84
CA LEU A 672 5.60 -16.84 12.03
C LEU A 672 6.16 -18.26 12.15
N HIS A 673 7.50 -18.42 12.21
CA HIS A 673 8.13 -19.74 12.13
C HIS A 673 8.68 -20.23 13.47
N PHE A 674 9.16 -19.32 14.32
CA PHE A 674 9.75 -19.66 15.62
C PHE A 674 8.94 -19.12 16.80
N SER A 675 7.61 -19.04 16.64
CA SER A 675 6.70 -18.51 17.67
C SER A 675 6.72 -19.33 18.97
N HIS A 676 7.03 -20.63 18.86
CA HIS A 676 7.21 -21.56 19.97
C HIS A 676 8.55 -21.39 20.71
N VAL A 677 9.56 -20.80 20.06
CA VAL A 677 10.90 -20.63 20.64
C VAL A 677 10.95 -19.32 21.41
N LEU A 678 10.79 -19.41 22.74
CA LEU A 678 10.75 -18.23 23.60
C LEU A 678 12.09 -17.48 23.64
N SER A 679 13.23 -18.18 23.52
CA SER A 679 14.56 -17.56 23.44
C SER A 679 14.72 -16.66 22.21
N ALA A 680 14.16 -17.04 21.06
CA ALA A 680 14.20 -16.23 19.84
C ALA A 680 13.39 -14.94 19.99
N LYS A 681 12.20 -15.00 20.59
CA LYS A 681 11.39 -13.80 20.91
C LYS A 681 12.13 -12.85 21.83
N ARG A 682 12.80 -13.38 22.86
CA ARG A 682 13.55 -12.57 23.82
C ARG A 682 14.77 -11.92 23.18
N CYS A 683 15.53 -12.67 22.39
CA CYS A 683 16.68 -12.15 21.65
C CYS A 683 16.27 -11.03 20.67
N LEU A 684 15.16 -11.20 19.96
CA LEU A 684 14.60 -10.17 19.08
C LEU A 684 14.24 -8.89 19.84
N VAL A 685 13.55 -9.00 20.99
CA VAL A 685 13.22 -7.85 21.86
C VAL A 685 14.49 -7.15 22.32
N LEU A 686 15.52 -7.90 22.71
CA LEU A 686 16.80 -7.33 23.12
C LEU A 686 17.46 -6.57 21.98
N VAL A 687 17.53 -7.13 20.77
CA VAL A 687 18.11 -6.44 19.59
C VAL A 687 17.33 -5.14 19.28
N VAL A 688 16.00 -5.18 19.27
CA VAL A 688 15.22 -3.96 19.03
C VAL A 688 15.44 -2.92 20.14
N ALA A 689 15.49 -3.35 21.40
CA ALA A 689 15.78 -2.48 22.53
C ALA A 689 17.18 -1.87 22.46
N THR A 690 18.20 -2.64 22.04
CA THR A 690 19.56 -2.11 21.82
C THR A 690 19.54 -0.96 20.82
N GLY A 691 18.90 -1.14 19.67
CA GLY A 691 18.84 -0.09 18.67
C GLY A 691 18.04 1.14 19.14
N LEU A 692 16.93 0.95 19.86
CA LEU A 692 16.15 2.06 20.42
C LEU A 692 16.93 2.86 21.45
N LEU A 693 17.72 2.20 22.31
CA LEU A 693 18.59 2.88 23.26
C LEU A 693 19.67 3.70 22.56
N PHE A 694 20.25 3.20 21.46
CA PHE A 694 21.19 3.96 20.64
C PHE A 694 20.53 5.18 19.98
N ILE A 695 19.28 5.07 19.53
CA ILE A 695 18.52 6.19 18.95
C ILE A 695 18.22 7.27 20.01
N LEU A 696 17.81 6.85 21.22
CA LEU A 696 17.44 7.77 22.30
C LEU A 696 18.66 8.44 22.94
N MET A 697 19.71 7.67 23.23
CA MET A 697 20.88 8.15 23.98
C MET A 697 21.98 8.72 23.08
N GLN A 698 21.95 8.42 21.78
CA GLN A 698 22.89 8.91 20.75
C GLN A 698 24.37 8.88 21.20
N PRO A 699 24.90 7.71 21.62
CA PRO A 699 26.24 7.63 22.16
C PRO A 699 27.30 7.99 21.08
N PRO A 700 28.40 8.67 21.46
CA PRO A 700 29.51 8.95 20.57
C PRO A 700 30.15 7.62 20.14
N ILE A 701 30.38 7.45 18.85
CA ILE A 701 31.11 6.30 18.34
C ILE A 701 32.59 6.67 18.28
N PRO A 702 33.53 5.83 18.80
CA PRO A 702 34.95 6.13 18.73
C PRO A 702 35.41 6.30 17.28
N LEU A 703 36.36 7.19 17.03
CA LEU A 703 36.84 7.54 15.68
C LEU A 703 37.35 6.36 14.84
N SER A 704 37.75 5.25 15.48
CA SER A 704 38.11 3.99 14.82
C SER A 704 36.90 3.18 14.32
N TRP A 705 35.72 3.41 14.90
CA TRP A 705 34.45 2.80 14.54
C TRP A 705 33.51 3.79 13.83
N THR A 706 33.89 5.07 13.71
CA THR A 706 33.09 6.07 12.99
C THR A 706 33.02 5.71 11.53
N TYR A 707 31.82 5.33 11.13
CA TYR A 707 31.49 4.99 9.78
C TYR A 707 31.23 6.29 9.02
N ARG A 708 32.26 6.85 8.37
CA ARG A 708 32.17 8.14 7.67
C ARG A 708 31.93 7.93 6.17
N SER A 709 30.74 8.29 5.70
CA SER A 709 30.53 8.58 4.28
C SER A 709 31.07 9.98 3.98
N ASP A 710 31.77 10.15 2.85
CA ASP A 710 32.38 11.43 2.46
C ASP A 710 31.33 12.56 2.31
N LEU A 711 30.08 12.19 2.02
CA LEU A 711 28.95 13.12 1.86
C LEU A 711 28.53 13.77 3.18
N ILE A 712 28.52 12.99 4.28
CA ILE A 712 28.15 13.48 5.62
C ILE A 712 29.31 14.28 6.25
N LYS A 713 30.56 13.97 5.87
CA LYS A 713 31.74 14.75 6.27
C LYS A 713 31.66 16.19 5.79
N ALA A 714 31.25 16.41 4.54
CA ALA A 714 31.08 17.75 3.97
C ALA A 714 29.99 18.57 4.69
N ALA A 715 28.95 17.90 5.22
CA ALA A 715 27.84 18.56 5.91
C ALA A 715 28.12 18.88 7.40
N ARG A 716 28.92 18.08 8.11
CA ARG A 716 29.29 18.32 9.52
C ARG A 716 30.54 19.19 9.71
N GLN A 717 31.36 19.30 8.67
CA GLN A 717 32.62 20.06 8.69
C GLN A 717 32.58 21.16 7.62
N SER A 718 31.44 21.86 7.50
CA SER A 718 31.48 23.15 6.81
C SER A 718 32.49 24.03 7.57
N SER A 719 33.39 24.67 6.84
CA SER A 719 34.34 25.64 7.43
C SER A 719 33.60 26.70 8.26
N ASP A 720 32.36 26.97 7.88
CA ASP A 720 31.49 27.97 8.45
C ASP A 720 31.04 27.60 9.86
N ASP A 721 30.61 26.36 10.13
CA ASP A 721 30.16 25.96 11.47
C ASP A 721 31.28 26.05 12.53
N ILE A 722 32.51 25.66 12.14
CA ILE A 722 33.68 25.74 13.02
C ILE A 722 34.10 27.20 13.25
N SER A 723 33.92 28.05 12.23
CA SER A 723 34.22 29.48 12.33
C SER A 723 33.20 30.28 13.16
N ILE A 724 31.91 29.88 13.13
CA ILE A 724 30.81 30.58 13.79
C ILE A 724 30.69 30.15 15.27
N TYR A 725 30.83 28.86 15.56
CA TYR A 725 30.58 28.32 16.90
C TYR A 725 31.84 27.93 17.68
N GLY A 726 33.02 27.98 17.06
CA GLY A 726 34.28 27.58 17.67
C GLY A 726 34.36 26.07 17.98
N PHE A 727 35.51 25.64 18.50
CA PHE A 727 35.66 24.27 19.01
C PHE A 727 34.89 24.12 20.33
N VAL A 728 33.65 23.63 20.27
CA VAL A 728 32.89 23.29 21.47
C VAL A 728 33.57 22.10 22.16
N ALA A 729 34.09 22.31 23.38
CA ALA A 729 34.70 21.26 24.19
C ALA A 729 33.71 20.11 24.40
N SER A 730 34.03 18.93 23.87
CA SER A 730 33.17 17.75 23.95
C SER A 730 33.05 17.28 25.39
N LYS A 731 31.84 17.33 25.97
CA LYS A 731 31.54 16.57 27.19
C LYS A 731 31.94 15.10 26.98
N PRO A 732 32.57 14.43 27.98
CA PRO A 732 32.90 13.02 27.87
C PRO A 732 31.61 12.21 27.80
N THR A 733 31.23 11.78 26.61
CA THR A 733 29.95 11.13 26.34
C THR A 733 30.05 9.59 26.37
N TRP A 734 31.23 9.04 26.71
CA TRP A 734 31.43 7.61 26.99
C TRP A 734 30.57 7.01 28.13
N PRO A 735 30.13 7.76 29.17
CA PRO A 735 29.27 7.22 30.23
C PRO A 735 27.92 6.70 29.71
N SER A 736 27.40 7.27 28.62
CA SER A 736 26.16 6.81 27.97
C SER A 736 26.22 5.32 27.57
N TRP A 737 27.40 4.80 27.21
CA TRP A 737 27.60 3.38 26.91
C TRP A 737 27.38 2.47 28.13
N LEU A 738 27.76 2.94 29.32
CA LEU A 738 27.52 2.22 30.57
C LEU A 738 26.05 2.18 30.95
N LEU A 739 25.32 3.29 30.72
CA LEU A 739 23.87 3.33 30.93
C LEU A 739 23.15 2.36 29.98
N ILE A 740 23.53 2.36 28.69
CA ILE A 740 22.98 1.42 27.71
C ILE A 740 23.26 -0.03 28.15
N ALA A 741 24.49 -0.34 28.57
CA ALA A 741 24.85 -1.66 29.07
C ALA A 741 24.02 -2.07 30.31
N ALA A 742 23.81 -1.15 31.25
CA ALA A 742 22.97 -1.39 32.44
C ALA A 742 21.52 -1.73 32.06
N ILE A 743 20.90 -0.93 31.20
CA ILE A 743 19.52 -1.14 30.75
C ILE A 743 19.39 -2.46 29.97
N LEU A 744 20.36 -2.80 29.12
CA LEU A 744 20.34 -4.06 28.38
C LEU A 744 20.54 -5.28 29.27
N LEU A 745 21.43 -5.19 30.26
CA LEU A 745 21.62 -6.25 31.26
C LEU A 745 20.32 -6.48 32.06
N THR A 746 19.65 -5.41 32.52
CA THR A 746 18.36 -5.55 33.22
C THR A 746 17.29 -6.18 32.33
N LEU A 747 17.18 -5.74 31.08
CA LEU A 747 16.22 -6.29 30.13
C LEU A 747 16.51 -7.77 29.83
N ALA A 748 17.78 -8.15 29.67
CA ALA A 748 18.21 -9.54 29.46
C ALA A 748 17.90 -10.45 30.66
N ALA A 749 18.04 -9.91 31.88
CA ALA A 749 17.74 -10.60 33.12
C ALA A 749 16.23 -10.78 33.34
N VAL A 750 15.42 -9.71 33.16
CA VAL A 750 13.96 -9.76 33.29
C VAL A 750 13.32 -10.65 32.23
N THR A 751 13.82 -10.60 30.99
CA THR A 751 13.37 -11.49 29.92
C THR A 751 13.88 -12.91 30.10
N SER A 752 14.74 -13.22 31.09
CA SER A 752 15.38 -14.52 31.35
C SER A 752 16.10 -15.10 30.13
N ILE A 753 16.74 -14.24 29.34
CA ILE A 753 17.80 -14.65 28.40
C ILE A 753 19.01 -15.14 29.21
N ILE A 754 19.34 -14.37 30.26
CA ILE A 754 20.31 -14.79 31.27
C ILE A 754 19.51 -15.52 32.37
N PRO A 755 19.82 -16.79 32.68
CA PRO A 755 19.06 -17.58 33.64
C PRO A 755 19.38 -17.22 35.11
N ILE A 756 19.24 -15.94 35.49
CA ILE A 756 19.48 -15.43 36.85
C ILE A 756 18.57 -16.06 37.92
N LYS A 757 17.44 -16.62 37.50
CA LYS A 757 16.50 -17.31 38.40
C LYS A 757 17.07 -18.64 38.92
N TYR A 758 17.85 -19.33 38.09
CA TYR A 758 18.30 -20.70 38.37
C TYR A 758 19.75 -20.76 38.86
N MET A 759 20.60 -19.82 38.46
CA MET A 759 22.02 -19.81 38.83
C MET A 759 22.34 -18.60 39.73
N VAL A 760 22.73 -18.87 40.98
CA VAL A 760 23.03 -17.84 42.00
C VAL A 760 24.30 -17.06 41.64
N GLU A 761 25.33 -17.72 41.08
CA GLU A 761 26.57 -17.07 40.66
C GLU A 761 26.32 -16.01 39.57
N LEU A 762 25.57 -16.36 38.53
CA LEU A 762 25.18 -15.42 37.47
C LEU A 762 24.33 -14.26 38.02
N ARG A 763 23.47 -14.51 39.01
CA ARG A 763 22.68 -13.46 39.68
C ARG A 763 23.59 -12.47 40.41
N ALA A 764 24.59 -12.97 41.14
CA ALA A 764 25.57 -12.13 41.85
C ALA A 764 26.40 -11.29 40.88
N PHE A 765 26.97 -11.92 39.84
CA PHE A 765 27.72 -11.22 38.78
C PHE A 765 26.87 -10.15 38.09
N TYR A 766 25.61 -10.46 37.77
CA TYR A 766 24.67 -9.51 37.17
C TYR A 766 24.40 -8.31 38.08
N SER A 767 24.09 -8.53 39.37
CA SER A 767 23.83 -7.44 40.31
C SER A 767 25.04 -6.51 40.50
N ILE A 768 26.24 -7.09 40.59
CA ILE A 768 27.48 -6.31 40.73
C ILE A 768 27.75 -5.50 39.46
N ALA A 769 27.65 -6.12 38.27
CA ALA A 769 27.85 -5.45 36.99
C ALA A 769 26.86 -4.29 36.77
N LEU A 770 25.59 -4.48 37.15
CA LEU A 770 24.56 -3.44 37.11
C LEU A 770 24.94 -2.26 38.01
N GLY A 771 25.30 -2.53 39.27
CA GLY A 771 25.67 -1.48 40.22
C GLY A 771 26.91 -0.70 39.81
N ILE A 772 27.93 -1.38 39.28
CA ILE A 772 29.15 -0.72 38.78
C ILE A 772 28.83 0.18 37.59
N SER A 773 28.07 -0.32 36.60
CA SER A 773 27.74 0.45 35.39
C SER A 773 26.92 1.71 35.68
N LEU A 774 25.87 1.60 36.51
CA LEU A 774 25.07 2.75 36.94
C LEU A 774 25.85 3.69 37.85
N GLY A 775 26.65 3.14 38.77
CA GLY A 775 27.51 3.92 39.66
C GLY A 775 28.46 4.80 38.86
N ILE A 776 29.24 4.20 37.96
CA ILE A 776 30.21 4.92 37.12
C ILE A 776 29.50 5.97 36.23
N TYR A 777 28.34 5.63 35.65
CA TYR A 777 27.55 6.57 34.86
C TYR A 777 27.15 7.83 35.65
N ILE A 778 26.54 7.66 36.83
CA ILE A 778 26.10 8.78 37.67
C ILE A 778 27.30 9.63 38.09
N SER A 779 28.41 9.01 38.46
CA SER A 779 29.64 9.73 38.80
C SER A 779 30.17 10.58 37.64
N ALA A 780 30.23 10.02 36.42
CA ALA A 780 30.86 10.68 35.30
C ALA A 780 29.99 11.78 34.67
N GLU A 781 28.66 11.62 34.69
CA GLU A 781 27.72 12.60 34.12
C GLU A 781 27.51 13.81 35.03
N TYR A 782 27.42 13.59 36.35
CA TYR A 782 27.02 14.63 37.30
C TYR A 782 28.17 15.16 38.17
N PHE A 783 29.30 14.46 38.30
CA PHE A 783 30.32 14.76 39.32
C PHE A 783 31.77 14.73 38.84
N LEU A 784 32.13 15.41 37.75
CA LEU A 784 33.43 15.31 37.05
C LEU A 784 34.73 15.54 37.87
N GLN A 785 34.68 16.15 39.06
CA GLN A 785 35.89 16.61 39.79
C GLN A 785 36.10 15.99 41.19
N ALA A 786 35.32 14.97 41.59
CA ALA A 786 35.36 14.43 42.96
C ALA A 786 35.64 12.91 43.03
N ALA A 787 36.92 12.53 43.05
CA ALA A 787 37.35 11.12 43.07
C ALA A 787 36.82 10.30 44.27
N ILE A 788 36.76 10.90 45.46
CA ILE A 788 36.25 10.23 46.67
C ILE A 788 34.74 9.99 46.57
N LEU A 789 34.00 10.96 46.00
CA LEU A 789 32.56 10.85 45.77
C LEU A 789 32.25 9.77 44.73
N HIS A 790 33.09 9.61 43.70
CA HIS A 790 32.95 8.53 42.70
C HIS A 790 33.00 7.13 43.33
N ALA A 791 34.01 6.86 44.17
CA ALA A 791 34.14 5.56 44.83
C ALA A 791 32.93 5.27 45.72
N LEU A 792 32.45 6.27 46.46
CA LEU A 792 31.30 6.14 47.34
C LEU A 792 30.00 5.85 46.56
N ILE A 793 29.72 6.60 45.49
CA ILE A 793 28.55 6.41 44.61
C ILE A 793 28.57 5.02 43.94
N VAL A 794 29.73 4.54 43.49
CA VAL A 794 29.83 3.19 42.90
C VAL A 794 29.50 2.12 43.94
N VAL A 795 30.06 2.22 45.15
CA VAL A 795 29.79 1.26 46.23
C VAL A 795 28.32 1.29 46.65
N THR A 796 27.68 2.47 46.74
CA THR A 796 26.25 2.57 47.07
C THR A 796 25.38 1.93 46.00
N MET A 797 25.67 2.16 44.72
CA MET A 797 24.92 1.58 43.60
C MET A 797 25.10 0.06 43.49
N VAL A 798 26.28 -0.48 43.80
CA VAL A 798 26.50 -1.93 43.92
C VAL A 798 25.70 -2.52 45.07
N CYS A 799 25.69 -1.89 46.23
CA CYS A 799 24.91 -2.40 47.37
C CYS A 799 23.40 -2.31 47.11
N ALA A 800 22.93 -1.26 46.46
CA ALA A 800 21.54 -1.08 46.07
C ALA A 800 21.07 -2.14 45.08
N SER A 801 21.86 -2.37 44.03
CA SER A 801 21.55 -3.37 43.00
C SER A 801 21.58 -4.81 43.54
N VAL A 802 22.57 -5.17 44.37
CA VAL A 802 22.60 -6.47 45.07
C VAL A 802 21.39 -6.63 45.97
N PHE A 803 21.04 -5.62 46.76
CA PHE A 803 19.86 -5.67 47.62
C PHE A 803 18.57 -5.89 46.83
N VAL A 804 18.30 -5.07 45.80
CA VAL A 804 17.07 -5.15 44.98
C VAL A 804 16.96 -6.48 44.22
N VAL A 805 18.07 -7.01 43.68
CA VAL A 805 18.03 -8.25 42.91
C VAL A 805 17.80 -9.47 43.82
N PHE A 806 18.43 -9.51 45.00
CA PHE A 806 18.28 -10.62 45.95
C PHE A 806 17.02 -10.54 46.82
N THR A 807 16.35 -9.38 46.90
CA THR A 807 14.99 -9.30 47.47
C THR A 807 13.95 -9.88 46.52
N HIS A 808 14.03 -9.58 45.22
CA HIS A 808 13.11 -10.12 44.22
C HIS A 808 13.35 -11.62 43.92
N PHE A 809 14.62 -12.06 43.98
CA PHE A 809 14.97 -13.47 43.82
C PHE A 809 15.82 -13.92 45.03
N PRO A 810 15.20 -14.44 46.10
CA PRO A 810 15.93 -14.89 47.29
C PRO A 810 16.77 -16.15 46.98
N SER A 811 17.79 -16.37 47.80
CA SER A 811 18.65 -17.57 47.77
C SER A 811 18.89 -18.05 49.20
N ALA A 812 19.38 -19.27 49.39
CA ALA A 812 19.63 -19.81 50.73
C ALA A 812 20.61 -18.96 51.56
N SER A 813 21.53 -18.24 50.91
CA SER A 813 22.48 -17.32 51.56
C SER A 813 21.94 -15.90 51.75
N SER A 814 20.84 -15.51 51.08
CA SER A 814 20.34 -14.13 51.14
C SER A 814 19.80 -13.78 52.53
N THR A 815 19.24 -14.73 53.27
CA THR A 815 18.72 -14.48 54.62
C THR A 815 19.80 -14.09 55.63
N LYS A 816 21.05 -14.51 55.42
CA LYS A 816 22.19 -14.15 56.28
C LYS A 816 22.89 -12.86 55.84
N LEU A 817 23.07 -12.65 54.53
CA LEU A 817 23.88 -11.54 54.00
C LEU A 817 23.08 -10.27 53.70
N LEU A 818 21.82 -10.39 53.28
CA LEU A 818 21.00 -9.25 52.86
C LEU A 818 20.78 -8.18 53.96
N PRO A 819 20.60 -8.53 55.26
CA PRO A 819 20.49 -7.53 56.33
C PRO A 819 21.75 -6.67 56.48
N TRP A 820 22.93 -7.26 56.31
CA TRP A 820 24.22 -6.55 56.36
C TRP A 820 24.41 -5.63 55.15
N VAL A 821 24.03 -6.08 53.95
CA VAL A 821 24.05 -5.24 52.74
C VAL A 821 23.09 -4.06 52.88
N PHE A 822 21.90 -4.26 53.47
CA PHE A 822 20.95 -3.20 53.73
C PHE A 822 21.46 -2.19 54.77
N ALA A 823 22.04 -2.67 55.88
CA ALA A 823 22.64 -1.80 56.90
C ALA A 823 23.76 -0.92 56.29
N LEU A 824 24.58 -1.50 55.42
CA LEU A 824 25.64 -0.78 54.70
C LEU A 824 25.07 0.25 53.71
N LEU A 825 24.00 -0.08 52.98
CA LEU A 825 23.29 0.86 52.09
C LEU A 825 22.75 2.07 52.87
N VAL A 826 22.06 1.82 53.99
CA VAL A 826 21.45 2.86 54.84
C VAL A 826 22.53 3.75 55.47
N ALA A 827 23.69 3.20 55.84
CA ALA A 827 24.82 3.97 56.33
C ALA A 827 25.48 4.84 55.24
N LEU A 828 25.55 4.35 54.00
CA LEU A 828 26.23 5.05 52.92
C LEU A 828 25.43 6.23 52.34
N PHE A 829 24.10 6.17 52.28
CA PHE A 829 23.25 7.22 51.70
C PHE A 829 23.44 8.61 52.35
N PRO A 830 23.40 8.75 53.70
CA PRO A 830 23.65 10.01 54.38
C PRO A 830 25.07 10.54 54.13
N VAL A 831 26.05 9.64 54.09
CA VAL A 831 27.46 10.00 53.85
C VAL A 831 27.65 10.51 52.42
N THR A 832 27.05 9.86 51.41
CA THR A 832 27.06 10.37 50.03
C THR A 832 26.42 11.74 49.90
N TYR A 833 25.28 11.96 50.56
CA TYR A 833 24.53 13.21 50.48
C TYR A 833 25.29 14.38 51.13
N LEU A 834 25.90 14.16 52.30
CA LEU A 834 26.69 15.17 53.00
C LEU A 834 27.96 15.55 52.20
N LEU A 835 28.63 14.57 51.60
CA LEU A 835 29.80 14.81 50.74
C LEU A 835 29.45 15.56 49.45
N GLU A 836 28.31 15.24 48.82
CA GLU A 836 27.79 16.01 47.68
C GLU A 836 27.57 17.48 48.07
N GLY A 837 26.92 17.71 49.21
CA GLY A 837 26.68 19.06 49.74
C GLY A 837 27.96 19.86 49.92
N GLN A 838 29.02 19.24 50.46
CA GLN A 838 30.32 19.90 50.62
C GLN A 838 31.01 20.21 49.28
N VAL A 839 30.94 19.31 48.31
CA VAL A 839 31.51 19.53 46.97
C VAL A 839 30.80 20.65 46.23
N ARG A 840 29.45 20.71 46.30
CA ARG A 840 28.65 21.79 45.70
C ARG A 840 28.94 23.16 46.34
N ILE A 841 29.11 23.20 47.66
CA ILE A 841 29.50 24.43 48.37
C ILE A 841 30.90 24.89 47.94
N LYS A 842 31.84 23.94 47.79
CA LYS A 842 33.22 24.24 47.38
C LYS A 842 33.34 24.70 45.93
N SER A 843 32.51 24.19 45.01
CA SER A 843 32.48 24.66 43.62
C SER A 843 31.89 26.07 43.48
N ILE A 844 30.83 26.38 44.25
CA ILE A 844 30.22 27.72 44.27
C ILE A 844 31.17 28.76 44.86
N ILE A 845 31.96 28.39 45.87
CA ILE A 845 32.97 29.27 46.48
C ILE A 845 34.22 29.38 45.60
N GLY A 846 34.54 28.34 44.81
CA GLY A 846 35.69 28.31 43.89
C GLY A 846 35.54 29.20 42.65
N ASP A 847 34.33 29.31 42.08
CA ASP A 847 34.04 30.25 40.98
C ASP A 847 33.84 31.70 41.46
N GLY A 848 33.75 31.92 42.77
CA GLY A 848 33.63 33.25 43.38
C GLY A 848 34.96 33.97 43.64
N GLY A 849 36.09 33.44 43.17
CA GLY A 849 37.42 33.89 43.57
C GLY A 849 38.39 34.08 42.42
N GLY A 850 38.25 35.18 41.65
CA GLY A 850 39.29 35.66 40.75
C GLY A 850 38.77 36.52 39.61
N ALA A 851 38.75 37.85 39.84
CA ALA A 851 38.69 38.95 38.86
C ALA A 851 38.08 38.66 37.47
N ASP A 852 36.79 38.99 37.31
CA ASP A 852 36.27 39.79 36.18
C ASP A 852 34.78 40.07 36.41
N ILE A 853 34.50 40.96 37.37
CA ILE A 853 33.20 41.64 37.50
C ILE A 853 33.40 43.06 36.97
N LEU A 854 33.53 43.20 35.64
CA LEU A 854 33.20 44.45 34.98
C LEU A 854 32.92 44.34 33.48
N GLU A 855 32.34 43.25 32.92
CA GLU A 855 31.86 43.35 31.53
C GLU A 855 30.77 42.36 31.03
N GLU A 856 29.92 41.78 31.88
CA GLU A 856 28.78 40.96 31.41
C GLU A 856 27.39 41.49 31.83
N GLY A 857 27.22 42.81 31.79
CA GLY A 857 25.94 43.48 32.03
C GLY A 857 25.10 43.74 30.77
N LYS A 858 25.47 43.25 29.58
CA LYS A 858 24.84 43.70 28.31
C LYS A 858 24.50 42.66 27.24
N GLN A 859 24.57 41.35 27.51
CA GLN A 859 24.24 40.34 26.48
C GLN A 859 23.19 39.28 26.87
N ALA A 860 22.45 39.48 27.97
CA ALA A 860 21.31 38.65 28.32
C ALA A 860 19.97 39.37 28.05
N HIS A 861 19.70 39.70 26.79
CA HIS A 861 18.34 40.12 26.38
C HIS A 861 17.95 39.79 24.93
N TYR A 862 18.66 38.88 24.26
CA TYR A 862 18.22 38.26 23.03
C TYR A 862 18.68 36.80 23.05
N ILE A 863 17.73 35.88 23.21
CA ILE A 863 17.67 34.47 22.77
C ILE A 863 16.64 33.78 23.68
N THR A 864 15.39 34.22 23.55
CA THR A 864 14.19 33.43 23.84
C THR A 864 13.21 33.78 22.73
N GLY A 865 13.38 33.11 21.59
CA GLY A 865 12.60 33.33 20.39
C GLY A 865 13.25 32.70 19.16
N CYS A 866 13.18 31.37 19.07
CA CYS A 866 13.07 30.58 17.83
C CYS A 866 12.70 29.15 18.21
#